data_AF-A0A9W8VA00-F1
#
_entry.id   AF-A0A9W8VA00-F1
#
_cell.length_a   1.000
_cell.length_b   1.000
_cell.length_c   1.000
_cell.angle_alpha   90.00
_cell.angle_beta   90.00
_cell.angle_gamma   90.00
#
_symmetry.space_group_name_H-M   'P 1'
#
loop_
_entity.id
_entity.type
_entity.pdbx_description
1 polymer ?
#
loop_
_entity_poly.entity_id
_entity_poly.type
_entity_poly.pdbx_seq_one_letter_code
_entity_poly.pdbx_strand_id
1 'polypeptide(L)'
;MEVPWHQRFEIFKDRINQLSKFIGDNTPDIDPFIAPMDPYDGIGNQIFYGPSSGFCYQGDKAEVIESATERNVEVKHMTEWLHGIENKSRIPMLWSIVGVTTNQNKTWIDPLKKAAHVIDQVAEARANIILNMRCNAKLDRMKPFPYARTCCTDYGGNRYRSVIILAVIYLAVCIICEIWDLFTRREPQWSLLNMQLGSIILALLMCYFADRTQMMAKGSKLWKLDDFVLLCASCIAILLITIRRSRPQNPANPPSTTEDTSQSLLPMDRPLISREKDEEEEPFLSRDQTDEWKGWMQCFILIYHWTSADEGSISIHIVFRLCVAAYLFQTGYGHTTYFIKTNDFSFHRVAATLLRLNILSCALAYIMNTDYMFYYSAPLASFWFLIIYATMAVGKQHNSDLQVVLAKVCLSCIMISAMFTRPVTRWIFSLLNAIFNIQWNADEWMYHITLDIYVVYIGMITAIVRQNMGATWSNLVMRLIISITGLFALYNYFNGISSTNNSAYDSLHPFISFVPILSFVALRNASAYTRNYHSKAMIWFGRCSLEASILHSHVLLAADRKGVLIVDGIFGDGSVLGDRWRTLLIIVPIFIWICQVARSATAYIIELLLNEPEADDLDEPALAWFKALGISRISFLKFRVAYILLVMWLVNLLNPMIEDIPLPPGGHNITIIPMDPHSLDHPY
;
A
#
# COMPACT_ATOMS: atom_id res chain seq x y z
N MET A 1 26.42 -48.57 15.22
CA MET A 1 26.84 -47.80 16.41
C MET A 1 26.84 -48.76 17.59
N GLU A 2 27.94 -48.91 18.33
CA GLU A 2 28.09 -49.94 19.38
C GLU A 2 27.37 -49.62 20.71
N VAL A 3 26.81 -48.42 20.87
CA VAL A 3 26.13 -47.98 22.12
C VAL A 3 24.61 -47.87 21.91
N PRO A 4 23.79 -48.55 22.74
CA PRO A 4 22.33 -48.45 22.68
C PRO A 4 21.79 -47.03 22.79
N TRP A 5 20.68 -46.72 22.10
CA TRP A 5 20.06 -45.39 22.11
C TRP A 5 19.76 -44.87 23.52
N HIS A 6 19.24 -45.71 24.43
CA HIS A 6 18.89 -45.29 25.78
C HIS A 6 20.10 -44.69 26.54
N GLN A 7 21.30 -45.26 26.39
CA GLN A 7 22.51 -44.74 27.04
C GLN A 7 22.96 -43.43 26.39
N ARG A 8 22.94 -43.36 25.04
CA ARG A 8 23.27 -42.14 24.30
C ARG A 8 22.30 -40.99 24.64
N PHE A 9 21.03 -41.31 24.84
CA PHE A 9 20.00 -40.33 25.17
C PHE A 9 20.17 -39.78 26.59
N GLU A 10 20.50 -40.63 27.58
CA GLU A 10 20.82 -40.15 28.94
C GLU A 10 22.06 -39.25 28.94
N ILE A 11 23.12 -39.61 28.19
CA ILE A 11 24.30 -38.74 28.03
C ILE A 11 23.93 -37.40 27.41
N PHE A 12 23.04 -37.39 26.42
CA PHE A 12 22.54 -36.16 25.82
C PHE A 12 21.82 -35.27 26.85
N LYS A 13 20.91 -35.85 27.63
CA LYS A 13 20.18 -35.12 28.69
C LYS A 13 21.14 -34.53 29.71
N ASP A 14 22.10 -35.32 30.19
CA ASP A 14 23.10 -34.87 31.16
C ASP A 14 23.93 -33.70 30.63
N ARG A 15 24.37 -33.77 29.36
CA ARG A 15 25.12 -32.68 28.73
C ARG A 15 24.30 -31.40 28.60
N ILE A 16 23.04 -31.49 28.18
CA ILE A 16 22.16 -30.32 28.07
C ILE A 16 21.88 -29.72 29.46
N ASN A 17 21.66 -30.55 30.48
CA ASN A 17 21.47 -30.08 31.85
C ASN A 17 22.72 -29.37 32.40
N GLN A 18 23.91 -29.92 32.14
CA GLN A 18 25.18 -29.29 32.50
C GLN A 18 25.37 -27.95 31.78
N LEU A 19 25.06 -27.89 30.48
CA LEU A 19 25.11 -26.66 29.70
C LEU A 19 24.11 -25.62 30.23
N SER A 20 22.90 -26.04 30.59
CA SER A 20 21.87 -25.16 31.15
C SER A 20 22.31 -24.59 32.49
N LYS A 21 22.96 -25.40 33.32
CA LYS A 21 23.52 -24.93 34.59
C LYS A 21 24.66 -23.94 34.35
N PHE A 22 25.59 -24.27 33.44
CA PHE A 22 26.70 -23.40 33.09
C PHE A 22 26.21 -22.04 32.59
N ILE A 23 25.23 -22.02 31.68
CA ILE A 23 24.64 -20.77 31.19
C ILE A 23 23.95 -20.03 32.35
N GLY A 24 23.11 -20.70 33.13
CA GLY A 24 22.46 -20.10 34.29
C GLY A 24 23.41 -19.47 35.32
N ASP A 25 24.58 -20.08 35.54
CA ASP A 25 25.60 -19.58 36.48
C ASP A 25 26.40 -18.39 35.90
N ASN A 26 26.40 -18.19 34.57
CA ASN A 26 27.26 -17.22 33.88
C ASN A 26 26.52 -16.14 33.06
N THR A 27 25.20 -16.23 32.90
CA THR A 27 24.40 -15.24 32.13
C THR A 27 23.28 -14.64 32.98
N PRO A 28 22.88 -13.37 32.73
CA PRO A 28 21.76 -12.75 33.43
C PRO A 28 20.45 -13.51 33.21
N ASP A 29 19.57 -13.48 34.21
CA ASP A 29 18.22 -14.07 34.14
C ASP A 29 17.26 -13.17 33.35
N ILE A 30 17.46 -13.10 32.04
CA ILE A 30 16.65 -12.31 31.11
C ILE A 30 16.28 -13.19 29.93
N ASP A 31 14.97 -13.37 29.70
CA ASP A 31 14.47 -14.06 28.51
C ASP A 31 14.72 -13.20 27.26
N PRO A 32 15.59 -13.62 26.32
CA PRO A 32 15.92 -12.82 25.15
C PRO A 32 14.77 -12.68 24.15
N PHE A 33 13.70 -13.49 24.26
CA PHE A 33 12.56 -13.44 23.36
C PHE A 33 11.47 -12.46 23.82
N ILE A 34 11.34 -12.25 25.13
CA ILE A 34 10.28 -11.41 25.72
C ILE A 34 10.83 -10.06 26.23
N ALA A 35 12.10 -10.01 26.62
CA ALA A 35 12.69 -8.78 27.11
C ALA A 35 12.72 -7.68 26.02
N PRO A 36 12.45 -6.42 26.37
CA PRO A 36 12.59 -5.32 25.44
C PRO A 36 14.05 -5.21 24.99
N MET A 37 14.26 -5.09 23.69
CA MET A 37 15.61 -4.98 23.13
C MET A 37 16.31 -3.71 23.63
N ASP A 38 17.58 -3.87 24.00
CA ASP A 38 18.47 -2.72 24.12
C ASP A 38 18.55 -2.06 22.74
N PRO A 39 18.39 -0.74 22.64
CA PRO A 39 18.29 -0.15 21.33
C PRO A 39 19.63 0.04 20.59
N TYR A 40 20.76 -0.13 21.29
CA TYR A 40 22.11 -0.06 20.73
C TYR A 40 22.70 -1.46 20.51
N ASP A 41 22.45 -2.38 21.44
CA ASP A 41 23.03 -3.73 21.44
C ASP A 41 22.02 -4.85 21.10
N GLY A 42 20.74 -4.51 20.87
CA GLY A 42 19.67 -5.47 20.59
C GLY A 42 19.41 -6.37 21.79
N ILE A 43 19.50 -7.69 21.59
CA ILE A 43 19.46 -8.69 22.68
C ILE A 43 20.80 -8.85 23.42
N GLY A 44 21.85 -8.12 23.02
CA GLY A 44 23.19 -8.26 23.59
C GLY A 44 23.89 -9.56 23.19
N ASN A 45 24.86 -9.98 24.01
CA ASN A 45 25.54 -11.27 23.83
C ASN A 45 24.70 -12.39 24.44
N GLN A 46 24.27 -13.33 23.61
CA GLN A 46 23.40 -14.44 24.00
C GLN A 46 23.96 -15.78 23.51
N ILE A 47 23.62 -16.85 24.22
CA ILE A 47 23.93 -18.23 23.81
C ILE A 47 22.61 -18.92 23.50
N PHE A 48 22.47 -19.43 22.28
CA PHE A 48 21.29 -20.15 21.81
C PHE A 48 21.62 -21.60 21.55
N TYR A 49 20.64 -22.48 21.77
CA TYR A 49 20.72 -23.86 21.31
C TYR A 49 19.79 -24.06 20.12
N GLY A 50 20.36 -24.41 18.96
CA GLY A 50 19.61 -24.78 17.76
C GLY A 50 19.41 -26.30 17.70
N PRO A 51 18.18 -26.82 17.89
CA PRO A 51 17.94 -28.26 17.86
C PRO A 51 18.21 -28.86 16.46
N SER A 52 18.44 -30.18 16.42
CA SER A 52 18.68 -30.89 15.16
C SER A 52 17.39 -31.06 14.35
N SER A 53 17.48 -30.86 13.03
CA SER A 53 16.37 -31.02 12.09
C SER A 53 16.08 -32.46 11.67
N GLY A 54 16.94 -33.42 12.02
CA GLY A 54 16.83 -34.81 11.55
C GLY A 54 17.46 -35.05 10.17
N PHE A 55 17.18 -36.22 9.60
CA PHE A 55 17.68 -36.69 8.30
C PHE A 55 16.55 -36.70 7.26
N CYS A 56 16.82 -36.29 6.02
CA CYS A 56 15.80 -36.21 4.95
C CYS A 56 16.16 -37.05 3.71
N TYR A 57 16.33 -38.37 3.88
CA TYR A 57 16.69 -39.26 2.76
C TYR A 57 15.49 -39.57 1.86
N GLN A 58 15.66 -39.38 0.55
CA GLN A 58 14.63 -39.59 -0.48
C GLN A 58 15.07 -40.57 -1.58
N GLY A 59 16.21 -41.25 -1.40
CA GLY A 59 16.66 -42.26 -2.36
C GLY A 59 16.04 -43.64 -2.10
N ASP A 60 16.32 -44.59 -2.99
CA ASP A 60 15.66 -45.90 -3.00
C ASP A 60 16.43 -47.00 -2.24
N LYS A 61 17.55 -46.66 -1.59
CA LYS A 61 18.38 -47.65 -0.89
C LYS A 61 17.77 -48.02 0.46
N ALA A 62 17.24 -49.25 0.56
CA ALA A 62 16.56 -49.77 1.75
C ALA A 62 17.37 -49.60 3.05
N GLU A 63 18.67 -49.95 3.05
CA GLU A 63 19.54 -49.83 4.24
C GLU A 63 19.68 -48.38 4.73
N VAL A 64 19.71 -47.41 3.81
CA VAL A 64 19.83 -45.99 4.14
C VAL A 64 18.49 -45.44 4.62
N ILE A 65 17.38 -45.91 4.06
CA ILE A 65 16.02 -45.56 4.51
C ILE A 65 15.82 -46.04 5.95
N GLU A 66 16.18 -47.29 6.25
CA GLU A 66 16.06 -47.87 7.60
C GLU A 66 16.89 -47.07 8.61
N SER A 67 18.17 -46.86 8.33
CA SER A 67 19.07 -46.06 9.17
C SER A 67 18.59 -44.61 9.36
N ALA A 68 18.10 -43.95 8.30
CA ALA A 68 17.56 -42.60 8.40
C ALA A 68 16.27 -42.56 9.23
N THR A 69 15.41 -43.57 9.10
CA THR A 69 14.17 -43.69 9.87
C THR A 69 14.47 -43.88 11.36
N GLU A 70 15.39 -44.78 11.69
CA GLU A 70 15.85 -44.99 13.08
C GLU A 70 16.39 -43.68 13.69
N ARG A 71 17.29 -42.98 12.98
CA ARG A 71 17.84 -41.71 13.45
C ARG A 71 16.80 -40.61 13.60
N ASN A 72 15.79 -40.57 12.73
CA ASN A 72 14.68 -39.63 12.86
C ASN A 72 13.84 -39.90 14.11
N VAL A 73 13.66 -41.17 14.49
CA VAL A 73 13.03 -41.53 15.77
C VAL A 73 13.88 -41.05 16.95
N GLU A 74 15.21 -41.21 16.89
CA GLU A 74 16.14 -40.69 17.92
C GLU A 74 16.03 -39.16 18.05
N VAL A 75 16.10 -38.44 16.93
CA VAL A 75 15.96 -36.97 16.90
C VAL A 75 14.59 -36.53 17.42
N LYS A 76 13.53 -37.28 17.09
CA LYS A 76 12.19 -37.00 17.62
C LYS A 76 12.15 -37.12 19.15
N HIS A 77 12.73 -38.18 19.72
CA HIS A 77 12.83 -38.32 21.17
C HIS A 77 13.64 -37.19 21.83
N MET A 78 14.73 -36.75 21.19
CA MET A 78 15.50 -35.58 21.65
C MET A 78 14.65 -34.31 21.67
N THR A 79 13.97 -34.03 20.56
CA THR A 79 13.13 -32.84 20.39
C THR A 79 11.93 -32.82 21.33
N GLU A 80 11.24 -33.96 21.51
CA GLU A 80 10.12 -34.09 22.46
C GLU A 80 10.57 -33.82 23.91
N TRP A 81 11.74 -34.31 24.28
CA TRP A 81 12.31 -34.03 25.61
C TRP A 81 12.74 -32.57 25.76
N LEU A 82 13.38 -31.98 24.74
CA LEU A 82 13.77 -30.57 24.73
C LEU A 82 12.56 -29.65 24.92
N HIS A 83 11.43 -29.93 24.25
CA HIS A 83 10.17 -29.21 24.49
C HIS A 83 9.68 -29.38 25.93
N GLY A 84 9.81 -30.58 26.51
CA GLY A 84 9.41 -30.84 27.89
C GLY A 84 10.24 -30.09 28.95
N ILE A 85 11.48 -29.71 28.62
CA ILE A 85 12.37 -28.95 29.52
C ILE A 85 12.48 -27.47 29.17
N GLU A 86 11.87 -26.99 28.09
CA GLU A 86 12.01 -25.62 27.59
C GLU A 86 11.74 -24.56 28.66
N ASN A 87 10.62 -24.68 29.39
CA ASN A 87 10.26 -23.75 30.47
C ASN A 87 11.13 -23.87 31.73
N LYS A 88 11.93 -24.93 31.86
CA LYS A 88 12.82 -25.21 33.01
C LYS A 88 14.29 -24.94 32.70
N SER A 89 14.66 -25.01 31.43
CA SER A 89 15.99 -24.77 30.91
C SER A 89 16.30 -23.28 30.93
N ARG A 90 17.54 -22.92 31.28
CA ARG A 90 18.06 -21.56 31.14
C ARG A 90 18.60 -21.27 29.74
N ILE A 91 18.65 -22.29 28.87
CA ILE A 91 19.11 -22.14 27.49
C ILE A 91 17.92 -21.81 26.59
N PRO A 92 17.92 -20.66 25.92
CA PRO A 92 16.92 -20.32 24.90
C PRO A 92 17.04 -21.26 23.70
N MET A 93 15.93 -21.93 23.36
CA MET A 93 15.85 -22.89 22.25
C MET A 93 15.43 -22.17 20.95
N LEU A 94 16.19 -22.36 19.87
CA LEU A 94 15.94 -21.71 18.58
C LEU A 94 15.21 -22.65 17.61
N TRP A 95 13.92 -22.89 17.87
CA TRP A 95 13.08 -23.80 17.06
C TRP A 95 12.91 -23.38 15.60
N SER A 96 13.09 -22.10 15.29
CA SER A 96 13.07 -21.59 13.92
C SER A 96 14.14 -22.25 13.02
N ILE A 97 15.25 -22.74 13.58
CA ILE A 97 16.28 -23.51 12.86
C ILE A 97 15.72 -24.83 12.31
N VAL A 98 14.88 -25.50 13.09
CA VAL A 98 14.19 -26.72 12.67
C VAL A 98 13.03 -26.37 11.75
N GLY A 99 12.31 -25.30 12.06
CA GLY A 99 11.18 -24.79 11.29
C GLY A 99 11.52 -24.56 9.80
N VAL A 100 12.68 -23.98 9.50
CA VAL A 100 13.09 -23.73 8.09
C VAL A 100 13.29 -24.99 7.24
N THR A 101 13.36 -26.17 7.85
CA THR A 101 13.52 -27.46 7.15
C THR A 101 12.31 -28.38 7.27
N THR A 102 11.36 -28.04 8.14
CA THR A 102 10.26 -28.94 8.50
C THR A 102 9.31 -29.11 7.32
N ASN A 103 9.04 -30.36 6.92
CA ASN A 103 8.20 -30.72 5.77
C ASN A 103 8.66 -30.13 4.43
N GLN A 104 9.93 -29.74 4.30
CA GLN A 104 10.47 -29.16 3.08
C GLN A 104 11.59 -30.04 2.49
N ASN A 105 11.22 -30.93 1.59
CA ASN A 105 12.17 -31.85 0.95
C ASN A 105 13.26 -31.16 0.13
N LYS A 106 12.99 -29.93 -0.37
CA LYS A 106 13.90 -29.16 -1.23
C LYS A 106 14.99 -28.40 -0.45
N THR A 107 14.95 -28.39 0.88
CA THR A 107 15.91 -27.65 1.71
C THR A 107 17.21 -28.39 1.97
N TRP A 108 17.34 -29.61 1.47
CA TRP A 108 18.44 -30.53 1.79
C TRP A 108 19.38 -30.72 0.60
N ILE A 109 20.68 -30.79 0.87
CA ILE A 109 21.73 -31.10 -0.11
C ILE A 109 21.69 -32.60 -0.41
N ASP A 110 21.68 -32.94 -1.70
CA ASP A 110 21.72 -34.33 -2.19
C ASP A 110 20.77 -35.28 -1.43
N PRO A 111 19.45 -35.02 -1.39
CA PRO A 111 18.51 -35.82 -0.62
C PRO A 111 18.47 -37.30 -1.08
N LEU A 112 18.89 -37.57 -2.32
CA LEU A 112 18.98 -38.92 -2.90
C LEU A 112 20.23 -39.69 -2.46
N LYS A 113 21.26 -39.02 -1.92
CA LYS A 113 22.56 -39.64 -1.60
C LYS A 113 22.95 -39.51 -0.12
N LYS A 114 22.94 -38.29 0.44
CA LYS A 114 23.50 -37.98 1.77
C LYS A 114 22.48 -37.42 2.74
N ALA A 115 21.69 -36.43 2.30
CA ALA A 115 20.54 -35.91 3.03
C ALA A 115 20.73 -35.47 4.50
N ALA A 116 21.96 -35.10 4.88
CA ALA A 116 22.32 -34.71 6.24
C ALA A 116 22.54 -33.19 6.39
N HIS A 117 22.77 -32.47 5.28
CA HIS A 117 23.04 -31.04 5.28
C HIS A 117 21.95 -30.27 4.56
N VAL A 118 21.70 -29.05 5.02
CA VAL A 118 20.80 -28.11 4.36
C VAL A 118 21.52 -27.37 3.26
N ILE A 119 20.80 -26.92 2.23
CA ILE A 119 21.35 -26.08 1.16
C ILE A 119 21.86 -24.74 1.70
N ASP A 120 22.79 -24.12 0.99
CA ASP A 120 23.43 -22.86 1.41
C ASP A 120 22.41 -21.76 1.73
N GLN A 121 21.31 -21.67 0.96
CA GLN A 121 20.26 -20.68 1.19
C GLN A 121 19.54 -20.88 2.54
N VAL A 122 19.42 -22.12 3.00
CA VAL A 122 18.78 -22.45 4.28
C VAL A 122 19.76 -22.22 5.42
N ALA A 123 21.05 -22.54 5.23
CA ALA A 123 22.10 -22.19 6.17
C ALA A 123 22.20 -20.66 6.34
N GLU A 124 22.13 -19.91 5.25
CA GLU A 124 22.08 -18.44 5.25
C GLU A 124 20.83 -17.93 5.97
N ALA A 125 19.65 -18.49 5.71
CA ALA A 125 18.42 -18.12 6.41
C ALA A 125 18.53 -18.35 7.93
N ARG A 126 19.12 -19.48 8.35
CA ARG A 126 19.40 -19.80 9.77
C ARG A 126 20.30 -18.76 10.43
N ALA A 127 21.38 -18.38 9.76
CA ALA A 127 22.29 -17.33 10.24
C ALA A 127 21.59 -15.98 10.32
N ASN A 128 20.82 -15.64 9.28
CA ASN A 128 20.06 -14.39 9.20
C ASN A 128 19.01 -14.28 10.30
N ILE A 129 18.35 -15.36 10.73
CA ILE A 129 17.42 -15.32 11.88
C ILE A 129 18.12 -14.78 13.14
N ILE A 130 19.33 -15.26 13.44
CA ILE A 130 20.09 -14.86 14.63
C ILE A 130 20.64 -13.44 14.46
N LEU A 131 21.18 -13.11 13.28
CA LEU A 131 21.68 -11.77 12.98
C LEU A 131 20.57 -10.73 13.01
N ASN A 132 19.39 -11.05 12.49
CA ASN A 132 18.21 -10.20 12.57
C ASN A 132 17.80 -9.97 14.02
N MET A 133 17.79 -11.02 14.84
CA MET A 133 17.49 -10.89 16.26
C MET A 133 18.50 -9.99 16.97
N ARG A 134 19.78 -9.95 16.58
CA ARG A 134 20.76 -9.06 17.21
C ARG A 134 20.74 -7.63 16.66
N CYS A 135 20.66 -7.47 15.34
CA CYS A 135 21.03 -6.23 14.67
C CYS A 135 19.83 -5.39 14.23
N ASN A 136 18.64 -5.96 14.07
CA ASN A 136 17.57 -5.25 13.38
C ASN A 136 17.00 -4.07 14.18
N ALA A 137 16.92 -4.13 15.51
CA ALA A 137 16.53 -2.97 16.34
C ALA A 137 17.54 -1.80 16.23
N LYS A 138 18.84 -2.13 16.21
CA LYS A 138 19.92 -1.16 15.98
C LYS A 138 19.83 -0.53 14.58
N LEU A 139 19.60 -1.36 13.57
CA LEU A 139 19.48 -0.94 12.18
C LEU A 139 18.21 -0.10 11.95
N ASP A 140 17.10 -0.43 12.60
CA ASP A 140 15.85 0.32 12.55
C ASP A 140 16.02 1.74 13.11
N ARG A 141 16.75 1.88 14.22
CA ARG A 141 17.10 3.19 14.76
C ARG A 141 17.96 4.04 13.84
N MET A 142 18.90 3.42 13.11
CA MET A 142 19.77 4.14 12.17
C MET A 142 19.03 4.58 10.93
N LYS A 143 18.15 3.71 10.42
CA LYS A 143 17.41 3.94 9.19
C LYS A 143 16.02 3.30 9.32
N PRO A 144 15.02 4.06 9.80
CA PRO A 144 13.67 3.55 10.05
C PRO A 144 12.86 3.34 8.76
N PHE A 145 13.29 3.96 7.64
CA PHE A 145 12.64 3.84 6.34
C PHE A 145 13.68 3.59 5.22
N PRO A 146 13.42 2.69 4.25
CA PRO A 146 12.29 1.75 4.20
C PRO A 146 12.44 0.63 5.24
N TYR A 147 11.31 0.24 5.82
CA TYR A 147 11.16 -0.78 6.84
C TYR A 147 11.29 -2.19 6.24
N ALA A 148 12.44 -2.49 5.63
CA ALA A 148 12.71 -3.76 4.97
C ALA A 148 13.21 -4.86 5.92
N ARG A 149 13.31 -4.58 7.22
CA ARG A 149 13.97 -5.43 8.21
C ARG A 149 12.94 -5.89 9.25
N THR A 150 12.53 -7.15 9.19
CA THR A 150 11.67 -7.74 10.22
C THR A 150 12.52 -8.42 11.28
N CYS A 151 12.39 -8.01 12.55
CA CYS A 151 12.89 -8.74 13.71
C CYS A 151 11.97 -9.93 14.01
N CYS A 152 12.47 -10.97 14.66
CA CYS A 152 11.65 -11.98 15.34
C CYS A 152 11.29 -11.57 16.79
N THR A 153 11.57 -10.32 17.16
CA THR A 153 11.55 -9.77 18.52
C THR A 153 11.07 -8.29 18.46
N ASP A 154 10.89 -7.61 19.61
CA ASP A 154 10.42 -6.22 19.70
C ASP A 154 11.31 -5.26 18.88
N TYR A 155 10.71 -4.32 18.15
CA TYR A 155 11.41 -3.49 17.17
C TYR A 155 12.23 -2.33 17.78
N GLY A 156 12.53 -2.37 19.08
CA GLY A 156 13.15 -1.26 19.79
C GLY A 156 12.19 -0.07 19.96
N GLY A 157 12.32 0.67 21.06
CA GLY A 157 11.35 1.71 21.42
C GLY A 157 11.16 2.80 20.35
N ASN A 158 9.93 2.91 19.86
CA ASN A 158 9.54 3.85 18.81
C ASN A 158 9.48 5.30 19.32
N ARG A 159 10.07 6.26 18.58
CA ARG A 159 10.06 7.71 18.90
C ARG A 159 8.63 8.27 18.98
N TYR A 160 7.68 7.64 18.31
CA TYR A 160 6.28 8.06 18.24
C TYR A 160 5.35 7.37 19.24
N ARG A 161 5.87 6.64 20.25
CA ARG A 161 5.04 5.98 21.28
C ARG A 161 4.00 6.93 21.90
N SER A 162 4.36 8.18 22.19
CA SER A 162 3.45 9.18 22.75
C SER A 162 2.28 9.54 21.81
N VAL A 163 2.54 9.63 20.50
CA VAL A 163 1.51 9.91 19.48
C VAL A 163 0.52 8.74 19.38
N ILE A 164 1.03 7.51 19.41
CA ILE A 164 0.20 6.30 19.39
C ILE A 164 -0.67 6.22 20.64
N ILE A 165 -0.10 6.49 21.82
CA ILE A 165 -0.87 6.52 23.08
C ILE A 165 -1.96 7.59 23.02
N LEU A 166 -1.65 8.78 22.54
CA LEU A 166 -2.64 9.85 22.38
C LEU A 166 -3.76 9.45 21.39
N ALA A 167 -3.41 8.80 20.29
CA ALA A 167 -4.37 8.29 19.31
C ALA A 167 -5.31 7.22 19.93
N VAL A 168 -4.77 6.32 20.75
CA VAL A 168 -5.57 5.31 21.49
C VAL A 168 -6.50 5.98 22.50
N ILE A 169 -6.01 6.97 23.26
CA ILE A 169 -6.83 7.74 24.21
C ILE A 169 -7.95 8.46 23.47
N TYR A 170 -7.64 9.14 22.37
CA TYR A 170 -8.63 9.84 21.56
C TYR A 170 -9.71 8.89 21.04
N LEU A 171 -9.31 7.72 20.51
CA LEU A 171 -10.25 6.69 20.07
C LEU A 171 -11.15 6.22 21.23
N ALA A 172 -10.58 5.99 22.42
CA ALA A 172 -11.35 5.60 23.59
C ALA A 172 -12.37 6.68 24.00
N VAL A 173 -11.98 7.97 23.93
CA VAL A 173 -12.90 9.09 24.19
C VAL A 173 -14.03 9.12 23.16
N CYS A 174 -13.76 8.97 21.86
CA CYS A 174 -14.79 8.89 20.82
C CYS A 174 -15.79 7.75 21.09
N ILE A 175 -15.29 6.57 21.48
CA ILE A 175 -16.13 5.42 21.83
C ILE A 175 -17.01 5.73 23.06
N ILE A 176 -16.43 6.34 24.11
CA ILE A 176 -17.16 6.71 25.32
C ILE A 176 -18.25 7.75 25.01
N CYS A 177 -17.94 8.76 24.21
CA CYS A 177 -18.91 9.77 23.76
C CYS A 177 -20.06 9.14 22.98
N GLU A 178 -19.77 8.24 22.04
CA GLU A 178 -20.82 7.59 21.25
C GLU A 178 -21.70 6.66 22.09
N ILE A 179 -21.09 5.91 23.01
CA ILE A 179 -21.84 5.10 23.99
C ILE A 179 -22.74 6.00 24.84
N TRP A 180 -22.23 7.15 25.29
CA TRP A 180 -23.00 8.11 26.08
C TRP A 180 -24.19 8.70 25.28
N ASP A 181 -23.97 9.08 24.03
CA ASP A 181 -25.02 9.60 23.14
C ASP A 181 -26.09 8.54 22.86
N LEU A 182 -25.68 7.27 22.66
CA LEU A 182 -26.59 6.13 22.55
C LEU A 182 -27.43 5.91 23.81
N PHE A 183 -26.82 6.01 25.00
CA PHE A 183 -27.54 5.90 26.27
C PHE A 183 -28.50 7.06 26.52
N THR A 184 -28.08 8.28 26.20
CA THR A 184 -28.89 9.50 26.41
C THR A 184 -29.90 9.77 25.30
N ARG A 185 -29.89 8.98 24.21
CA ARG A 185 -30.72 9.15 23.00
C ARG A 185 -30.66 10.59 22.45
N ARG A 186 -29.49 11.22 22.55
CA ARG A 186 -29.23 12.56 22.04
C ARG A 186 -28.52 12.47 20.70
N GLU A 187 -28.73 13.46 19.85
CA GLU A 187 -27.88 13.68 18.69
C GLU A 187 -26.45 14.02 19.16
N PRO A 188 -25.42 13.64 18.38
CA PRO A 188 -24.03 13.80 18.79
C PRO A 188 -23.72 15.27 19.10
N GLN A 189 -23.43 15.54 20.37
CA GLN A 189 -23.30 16.91 20.88
C GLN A 189 -21.93 17.54 20.53
N TRP A 190 -20.93 16.70 20.24
CA TRP A 190 -19.54 17.12 20.03
C TRP A 190 -19.05 16.76 18.62
N SER A 191 -18.92 17.76 17.74
CA SER A 191 -18.49 17.56 16.34
C SER A 191 -17.07 17.00 16.20
N LEU A 192 -16.21 17.16 17.21
CA LEU A 192 -14.81 16.70 17.21
C LEU A 192 -14.60 15.36 17.94
N LEU A 193 -15.59 14.83 18.65
CA LEU A 193 -15.47 13.61 19.48
C LEU A 193 -16.52 12.57 19.06
N ASN A 194 -16.58 12.26 17.77
CA ASN A 194 -17.49 11.26 17.21
C ASN A 194 -16.73 10.05 16.64
N MET A 195 -17.40 8.92 16.40
CA MET A 195 -16.74 7.78 15.76
C MET A 195 -16.42 8.00 14.30
N GLN A 196 -17.00 8.98 13.61
CA GLN A 196 -16.58 9.30 12.23
C GLN A 196 -15.11 9.74 12.21
N LEU A 197 -14.71 10.64 13.11
CA LEU A 197 -13.30 11.01 13.34
C LEU A 197 -12.52 9.89 14.03
N GLY A 198 -13.12 9.22 15.01
CA GLY A 198 -12.49 8.06 15.67
C GLY A 198 -12.09 6.96 14.66
N SER A 199 -12.87 6.81 13.58
CA SER A 199 -12.66 5.75 12.60
C SER A 199 -11.45 5.96 11.68
N ILE A 200 -11.06 7.21 11.39
CA ILE A 200 -9.78 7.46 10.71
C ILE A 200 -8.60 7.11 11.63
N ILE A 201 -8.71 7.44 12.93
CA ILE A 201 -7.68 7.11 13.92
C ILE A 201 -7.58 5.60 14.10
N LEU A 202 -8.72 4.89 14.13
CA LEU A 202 -8.76 3.44 14.14
C LEU A 202 -8.08 2.83 12.91
N ALA A 203 -8.34 3.35 11.71
CA ALA A 203 -7.68 2.89 10.48
C ALA A 203 -6.15 3.08 10.54
N LEU A 204 -5.70 4.24 11.04
CA LEU A 204 -4.28 4.55 11.21
C LEU A 204 -3.61 3.65 12.25
N LEU A 205 -4.27 3.42 13.40
CA LEU A 205 -3.81 2.51 14.43
C LEU A 205 -3.74 1.07 13.93
N MET A 206 -4.73 0.60 13.16
CA MET A 206 -4.69 -0.73 12.56
C MET A 206 -3.50 -0.89 11.60
N CYS A 207 -3.21 0.12 10.77
CA CYS A 207 -2.02 0.10 9.92
C CYS A 207 -0.73 0.03 10.75
N TYR A 208 -0.65 0.82 11.83
CA TYR A 208 0.50 0.83 12.72
C TYR A 208 0.70 -0.51 13.43
N PHE A 209 -0.35 -1.09 14.03
CA PHE A 209 -0.25 -2.37 14.72
C PHE A 209 0.01 -3.53 13.74
N ALA A 210 -0.61 -3.54 12.57
CA ALA A 210 -0.35 -4.57 11.56
C ALA A 210 1.10 -4.53 11.04
N ASP A 211 1.63 -3.34 10.74
CA ASP A 211 2.89 -3.22 10.00
C ASP A 211 4.11 -2.86 10.87
N ARG A 212 3.95 -2.02 11.90
CA ARG A 212 5.06 -1.59 12.79
C ARG A 212 5.20 -2.44 14.05
N THR A 213 4.27 -3.35 14.33
CA THR A 213 4.38 -4.24 15.49
C THR A 213 4.43 -5.71 15.09
N GLN A 214 4.64 -6.59 16.07
CA GLN A 214 4.65 -8.05 15.90
C GLN A 214 3.29 -8.68 16.19
N MET A 215 2.22 -7.87 16.30
CA MET A 215 0.86 -8.38 16.56
C MET A 215 0.32 -9.26 15.42
N MET A 216 0.94 -9.20 14.24
CA MET A 216 0.62 -10.03 13.10
C MET A 216 1.91 -10.52 12.44
N ALA A 217 1.94 -11.80 12.07
CA ALA A 217 3.02 -12.39 11.29
C ALA A 217 3.18 -11.69 9.94
N LYS A 218 4.43 -11.63 9.49
CA LYS A 218 4.83 -11.06 8.19
C LYS A 218 5.51 -12.15 7.39
N GLY A 219 4.97 -12.45 6.22
CA GLY A 219 5.53 -13.40 5.28
C GLY A 219 6.38 -12.71 4.22
N SER A 220 7.32 -13.45 3.64
CA SER A 220 7.98 -13.04 2.39
C SER A 220 6.98 -13.06 1.24
N LYS A 221 7.19 -12.20 0.24
CA LYS A 221 6.47 -12.33 -1.03
C LYS A 221 7.00 -13.54 -1.79
N LEU A 222 6.12 -14.20 -2.54
CA LEU A 222 6.46 -15.38 -3.32
C LEU A 222 5.81 -15.26 -4.69
N TRP A 223 6.63 -15.20 -5.73
CA TRP A 223 6.15 -15.19 -7.10
C TRP A 223 5.83 -16.60 -7.57
N LYS A 224 4.55 -16.84 -7.87
CA LYS A 224 4.03 -18.05 -8.51
C LYS A 224 2.96 -17.65 -9.53
N LEU A 225 3.12 -18.08 -10.78
CA LEU A 225 2.19 -17.73 -11.85
C LEU A 225 0.79 -18.29 -11.59
N ASP A 226 0.68 -19.52 -11.11
CA ASP A 226 -0.61 -20.18 -10.84
C ASP A 226 -1.42 -19.41 -9.79
N ASP A 227 -0.74 -18.95 -8.73
CA ASP A 227 -1.34 -18.15 -7.65
C ASP A 227 -1.85 -16.80 -8.18
N PHE A 228 -1.06 -16.13 -9.04
CA PHE A 228 -1.45 -14.87 -9.67
C PHE A 228 -2.68 -15.03 -10.59
N VAL A 229 -2.68 -16.06 -11.43
CA VAL A 229 -3.79 -16.35 -12.36
C VAL A 229 -5.05 -16.70 -11.58
N LEU A 230 -4.94 -17.50 -10.51
CA LEU A 230 -6.06 -17.86 -9.65
C LEU A 230 -6.73 -16.63 -9.02
N LEU A 231 -5.93 -15.72 -8.44
CA LEU A 231 -6.43 -14.49 -7.85
C LEU A 231 -7.09 -13.58 -8.88
N CYS A 232 -6.48 -13.42 -10.06
CA CYS A 232 -7.07 -12.64 -11.16
C CYS A 232 -8.39 -13.25 -11.65
N ALA A 233 -8.44 -14.58 -11.82
CA ALA A 233 -9.64 -15.29 -12.24
C ALA A 233 -10.78 -15.13 -11.23
N SER A 234 -10.49 -15.14 -9.92
CA SER A 234 -11.49 -14.88 -8.87
C SER A 234 -12.09 -13.47 -8.97
N CYS A 235 -11.25 -12.45 -9.21
CA CYS A 235 -11.71 -11.07 -9.40
C CYS A 235 -12.54 -10.91 -10.68
N ILE A 236 -12.14 -11.57 -11.77
CA ILE A 236 -12.89 -11.59 -13.03
C ILE A 236 -14.23 -12.28 -12.84
N ALA A 237 -14.30 -13.39 -12.10
CA ALA A 237 -15.56 -14.06 -11.79
C ALA A 237 -16.52 -13.13 -11.02
N ILE A 238 -16.03 -12.44 -9.99
CA ILE A 238 -16.82 -11.44 -9.25
C ILE A 238 -17.28 -10.32 -10.19
N LEU A 239 -16.40 -9.82 -11.05
CA LEU A 239 -16.72 -8.79 -12.04
C LEU A 239 -17.88 -9.24 -12.92
N LEU A 240 -17.78 -10.42 -13.55
CA LEU A 240 -18.78 -10.97 -14.48
C LEU A 240 -20.11 -11.27 -13.80
N ILE A 241 -20.11 -11.89 -12.62
CA ILE A 241 -21.32 -12.25 -11.86
C ILE A 241 -22.11 -11.00 -11.43
N THR A 242 -21.42 -9.88 -11.22
CA THR A 242 -22.03 -8.64 -10.70
C THR A 242 -22.37 -7.62 -11.77
N ILE A 243 -22.20 -7.96 -13.06
CA ILE A 243 -22.65 -7.13 -14.18
C ILE A 243 -24.17 -6.97 -14.11
N ARG A 244 -24.63 -5.73 -14.02
CA ARG A 244 -26.05 -5.38 -14.09
C ARG A 244 -26.26 -4.21 -15.05
N ARG A 245 -27.46 -4.14 -15.64
CA ARG A 245 -27.87 -2.99 -16.44
C ARG A 245 -28.08 -1.78 -15.52
N SER A 246 -27.49 -0.64 -15.86
CA SER A 246 -27.82 0.65 -15.27
C SER A 246 -29.27 1.00 -15.59
N ARG A 247 -30.07 1.28 -14.55
CA ARG A 247 -31.40 1.89 -14.71
C ARG A 247 -31.26 3.38 -14.39
N PRO A 248 -31.86 4.28 -15.18
CA PRO A 248 -31.96 5.68 -14.79
C PRO A 248 -32.70 5.78 -13.45
N GLN A 249 -32.17 6.56 -12.51
CA GLN A 249 -32.80 6.82 -11.22
C GLN A 249 -34.15 7.52 -11.44
N ASN A 250 -35.21 6.94 -10.89
CA ASN A 250 -36.54 7.55 -10.83
C ASN A 250 -36.56 8.53 -9.64
N PRO A 251 -36.90 9.82 -9.80
CA PRO A 251 -36.83 10.82 -8.72
C PRO A 251 -37.85 10.63 -7.58
N ALA A 252 -38.64 9.54 -7.59
CA ALA A 252 -39.73 9.32 -6.64
C ALA A 252 -39.34 8.59 -5.33
N ASN A 253 -38.12 8.05 -5.22
CA ASN A 253 -37.66 7.37 -4.00
C ASN A 253 -36.24 7.82 -3.66
N PRO A 254 -36.01 8.65 -2.61
CA PRO A 254 -34.67 8.90 -2.12
C PRO A 254 -34.08 7.59 -1.54
N PRO A 255 -32.77 7.32 -1.72
CA PRO A 255 -32.13 6.18 -1.09
C PRO A 255 -32.13 6.36 0.43
N SER A 256 -32.63 5.36 1.17
CA SER A 256 -32.60 5.29 2.63
C SER A 256 -31.21 4.89 3.17
N THR A 257 -30.15 5.48 2.63
CA THR A 257 -28.77 5.28 3.07
C THR A 257 -28.05 6.60 2.97
N THR A 258 -27.61 7.11 4.11
CA THR A 258 -26.83 8.34 4.37
C THR A 258 -25.46 8.41 3.68
N GLU A 259 -25.23 7.64 2.60
CA GLU A 259 -23.92 7.44 1.97
C GLU A 259 -23.66 8.29 0.71
N ASP A 260 -24.66 8.95 0.13
CA ASP A 260 -24.52 9.70 -1.14
C ASP A 260 -24.13 11.19 -0.99
N THR A 261 -24.08 11.72 0.23
CA THR A 261 -23.81 13.15 0.50
C THR A 261 -22.34 13.54 0.30
N SER A 262 -21.40 12.60 0.43
CA SER A 262 -19.95 12.89 0.51
C SER A 262 -19.26 13.25 -0.82
N GLN A 263 -19.93 13.06 -1.97
CA GLN A 263 -19.49 13.61 -3.26
C GLN A 263 -20.49 14.63 -3.84
N SER A 264 -21.56 14.94 -3.10
CA SER A 264 -22.55 15.97 -3.46
C SER A 264 -22.28 17.33 -2.80
N LEU A 265 -21.14 17.53 -2.13
CA LEU A 265 -20.70 18.84 -1.60
C LEU A 265 -20.27 19.84 -2.70
N LEU A 266 -20.86 19.74 -3.89
CA LEU A 266 -20.88 20.79 -4.90
C LEU A 266 -22.32 21.32 -4.98
N PRO A 267 -22.56 22.63 -4.79
CA PRO A 267 -23.91 23.15 -4.78
C PRO A 267 -24.54 22.96 -6.16
N MET A 268 -25.70 22.32 -6.18
CA MET A 268 -26.64 22.33 -7.32
C MET A 268 -27.91 23.03 -6.87
N ASP A 269 -27.86 24.35 -6.83
CA ASP A 269 -29.08 25.13 -7.02
C ASP A 269 -29.42 25.09 -8.51
N ARG A 270 -30.48 24.36 -8.88
CA ARG A 270 -31.08 24.42 -10.22
C ARG A 270 -32.58 24.71 -10.10
N PRO A 271 -33.13 25.68 -10.85
CA PRO A 271 -34.57 25.84 -10.99
C PRO A 271 -35.17 24.70 -11.84
N LEU A 272 -36.31 24.18 -11.40
CA LEU A 272 -37.11 23.15 -12.07
C LEU A 272 -37.53 23.59 -13.48
N ILE A 273 -37.05 22.88 -14.50
CA ILE A 273 -37.72 22.80 -15.81
C ILE A 273 -37.91 21.32 -16.13
N SER A 274 -39.17 20.91 -16.12
CA SER A 274 -39.68 19.59 -16.47
C SER A 274 -39.37 19.23 -17.92
N ARG A 275 -38.74 18.08 -18.17
CA ARG A 275 -38.56 17.53 -19.52
C ARG A 275 -38.92 16.04 -19.52
N GLU A 276 -39.72 15.67 -20.51
CA GLU A 276 -40.44 14.40 -20.65
C GLU A 276 -39.53 13.18 -20.90
N LYS A 277 -40.09 12.00 -20.60
CA LYS A 277 -39.54 10.65 -20.77
C LYS A 277 -39.06 10.39 -22.20
N ASP A 278 -37.75 10.17 -22.35
CA ASP A 278 -37.16 9.28 -23.35
C ASP A 278 -36.18 8.34 -22.63
N GLU A 279 -36.00 7.12 -23.12
CA GLU A 279 -35.05 6.13 -22.60
C GLU A 279 -33.60 6.65 -22.81
N GLU A 280 -33.11 7.52 -21.94
CA GLU A 280 -31.81 8.18 -22.13
C GLU A 280 -30.64 7.19 -21.93
N GLU A 281 -29.90 6.94 -23.02
CA GLU A 281 -28.64 6.20 -23.01
C GLU A 281 -27.60 6.88 -22.12
N GLU A 282 -26.78 6.10 -21.40
CA GLU A 282 -25.71 6.68 -20.59
C GLU A 282 -24.72 7.52 -21.43
N PRO A 283 -24.28 8.68 -20.91
CA PRO A 283 -23.32 9.52 -21.61
C PRO A 283 -21.97 8.80 -21.80
N PHE A 284 -21.26 9.12 -22.88
CA PHE A 284 -19.90 8.63 -23.14
C PHE A 284 -19.01 8.76 -21.90
N LEU A 285 -18.38 7.64 -21.53
CA LEU A 285 -17.56 7.50 -20.33
C LEU A 285 -18.29 8.03 -19.09
N SER A 286 -19.40 7.37 -18.74
CA SER A 286 -20.20 7.70 -17.56
C SER A 286 -19.37 7.58 -16.28
N ARG A 287 -19.88 8.18 -15.20
CA ARG A 287 -19.22 8.10 -13.89
C ARG A 287 -19.15 6.66 -13.41
N ASP A 288 -20.24 5.92 -13.54
CA ASP A 288 -20.29 4.50 -13.17
C ASP A 288 -19.34 3.66 -14.02
N GLN A 289 -19.22 3.93 -15.32
CA GLN A 289 -18.23 3.29 -16.19
C GLN A 289 -16.79 3.57 -15.74
N THR A 290 -16.50 4.80 -15.35
CA THR A 290 -15.17 5.22 -14.87
C THR A 290 -14.84 4.57 -13.54
N ASP A 291 -15.79 4.54 -12.60
CA ASP A 291 -15.59 3.93 -11.29
C ASP A 291 -15.49 2.40 -11.40
N GLU A 292 -16.28 1.75 -12.26
CA GLU A 292 -16.08 0.34 -12.62
C GLU A 292 -14.66 0.08 -13.13
N TRP A 293 -14.17 0.96 -14.01
CA TRP A 293 -12.82 0.87 -14.57
C TRP A 293 -11.75 0.96 -13.47
N LYS A 294 -11.87 1.93 -12.55
CA LYS A 294 -10.97 2.03 -11.39
C LYS A 294 -11.02 0.77 -10.54
N GLY A 295 -12.19 0.23 -10.27
CA GLY A 295 -12.36 -0.94 -9.40
C GLY A 295 -11.54 -2.13 -9.88
N TRP A 296 -11.72 -2.55 -11.14
CA TRP A 296 -10.98 -3.72 -11.63
C TRP A 296 -9.48 -3.46 -11.78
N MET A 297 -9.08 -2.24 -12.17
CA MET A 297 -7.66 -1.87 -12.23
C MET A 297 -7.03 -1.92 -10.83
N GLN A 298 -7.76 -1.45 -9.81
CA GLN A 298 -7.29 -1.49 -8.43
C GLN A 298 -7.11 -2.94 -7.97
N CYS A 299 -8.07 -3.83 -8.22
CA CYS A 299 -7.93 -5.25 -7.90
C CYS A 299 -6.66 -5.85 -8.55
N PHE A 300 -6.41 -5.54 -9.82
CA PHE A 300 -5.22 -6.00 -10.52
C PHE A 300 -3.92 -5.49 -9.88
N ILE A 301 -3.84 -4.19 -9.56
CA ILE A 301 -2.68 -3.58 -8.90
C ILE A 301 -2.41 -4.21 -7.52
N LEU A 302 -3.48 -4.49 -6.76
CA LEU A 302 -3.35 -5.15 -5.46
C LEU A 302 -2.77 -6.56 -5.58
N ILE A 303 -3.28 -7.36 -6.52
CA ILE A 303 -2.78 -8.71 -6.78
C ILE A 303 -1.32 -8.64 -7.23
N TYR A 304 -1.00 -7.74 -8.16
CA TYR A 304 0.36 -7.52 -8.68
C TYR A 304 1.38 -7.30 -7.54
N HIS A 305 1.06 -6.40 -6.60
CA HIS A 305 1.97 -6.12 -5.49
C HIS A 305 1.98 -7.21 -4.42
N TRP A 306 0.89 -7.95 -4.22
CA TRP A 306 0.80 -9.02 -3.22
C TRP A 306 1.58 -10.28 -3.64
N THR A 307 1.54 -10.65 -4.93
CA THR A 307 2.26 -11.82 -5.45
C THR A 307 3.72 -11.53 -5.83
N SER A 308 4.21 -10.28 -5.73
CA SER A 308 5.51 -9.87 -6.30
C SER A 308 5.61 -10.16 -7.80
N ALA A 309 4.59 -9.72 -8.55
CA ALA A 309 4.55 -9.89 -10.00
C ALA A 309 5.56 -9.01 -10.77
N ASP A 310 6.31 -8.16 -10.07
CA ASP A 310 7.45 -7.41 -10.58
C ASP A 310 8.61 -8.31 -11.03
N GLU A 311 8.78 -9.47 -10.40
CA GLU A 311 9.74 -10.51 -10.80
C GLU A 311 9.21 -11.41 -11.94
N GLY A 312 7.96 -11.19 -12.35
CA GLY A 312 7.25 -12.00 -13.33
C GLY A 312 7.58 -11.68 -14.78
N SER A 313 6.63 -12.00 -15.67
CA SER A 313 6.79 -11.73 -17.09
C SER A 313 6.61 -10.24 -17.42
N ILE A 314 7.34 -9.76 -18.44
CA ILE A 314 7.23 -8.41 -19.00
C ILE A 314 5.77 -8.02 -19.29
N SER A 315 4.95 -8.96 -19.78
CA SER A 315 3.55 -8.70 -20.13
C SER A 315 2.74 -8.21 -18.93
N ILE A 316 3.02 -8.72 -17.72
CA ILE A 316 2.31 -8.33 -16.51
C ILE A 316 2.74 -6.91 -16.08
N HIS A 317 4.03 -6.60 -16.19
CA HIS A 317 4.56 -5.24 -15.96
C HIS A 317 3.92 -4.22 -16.91
N ILE A 318 3.78 -4.55 -18.20
CA ILE A 318 3.13 -3.69 -19.19
C ILE A 318 1.68 -3.39 -18.78
N VAL A 319 0.90 -4.41 -18.40
CA VAL A 319 -0.49 -4.22 -17.98
C VAL A 319 -0.56 -3.38 -16.71
N PHE A 320 0.31 -3.63 -15.72
CA PHE A 320 0.42 -2.80 -14.51
C PHE A 320 0.67 -1.33 -14.85
N ARG A 321 1.66 -1.05 -15.71
CA ARG A 321 1.99 0.29 -16.17
C ARG A 321 0.81 0.94 -16.92
N LEU A 322 0.10 0.19 -17.77
CA LEU A 322 -1.10 0.69 -18.45
C LEU A 322 -2.24 1.01 -17.48
N CYS A 323 -2.42 0.25 -16.38
CA CYS A 323 -3.40 0.58 -15.35
C CYS A 323 -3.06 1.91 -14.65
N VAL A 324 -1.79 2.15 -14.30
CA VAL A 324 -1.36 3.42 -13.71
C VAL A 324 -1.57 4.58 -14.69
N ALA A 325 -1.17 4.42 -15.95
CA ALA A 325 -1.40 5.41 -17.00
C ALA A 325 -2.89 5.71 -17.22
N ALA A 326 -3.75 4.69 -17.15
CA ALA A 326 -5.20 4.83 -17.25
C ALA A 326 -5.82 5.65 -16.11
N TYR A 327 -5.33 5.51 -14.87
CA TYR A 327 -5.74 6.38 -13.75
C TYR A 327 -5.43 7.85 -14.01
N LEU A 328 -4.25 8.12 -14.56
CA LEU A 328 -3.81 9.47 -14.89
C LEU A 328 -4.58 10.05 -16.08
N PHE A 329 -4.86 9.22 -17.10
CA PHE A 329 -5.78 9.57 -18.18
C PHE A 329 -7.16 9.98 -17.65
N GLN A 330 -7.73 9.18 -16.74
CA GLN A 330 -9.03 9.49 -16.12
C GLN A 330 -8.99 10.79 -15.30
N THR A 331 -7.88 11.07 -14.62
CA THR A 331 -7.65 12.34 -13.90
C THR A 331 -7.70 13.52 -14.88
N GLY A 332 -6.96 13.41 -16.00
CA GLY A 332 -6.98 14.39 -17.09
C GLY A 332 -8.37 14.61 -17.68
N TYR A 333 -9.07 13.52 -18.01
CA TYR A 333 -10.41 13.55 -18.61
C TYR A 333 -11.47 14.11 -17.65
N GLY A 334 -11.51 13.62 -16.41
CA GLY A 334 -12.54 13.93 -15.44
C GLY A 334 -12.50 15.39 -14.98
N HIS A 335 -11.33 15.89 -14.59
CA HIS A 335 -11.18 17.29 -14.15
C HIS A 335 -11.38 18.28 -15.30
N THR A 336 -10.88 17.99 -16.50
CA THR A 336 -11.10 18.86 -17.67
C THR A 336 -12.58 18.93 -18.03
N THR A 337 -13.28 17.78 -18.08
CA THR A 337 -14.73 17.74 -18.32
C THR A 337 -15.50 18.53 -17.27
N TYR A 338 -15.08 18.45 -16.01
CA TYR A 338 -15.68 19.20 -14.91
C TYR A 338 -15.52 20.72 -15.10
N PHE A 339 -14.30 21.22 -15.30
CA PHE A 339 -14.05 22.66 -15.44
C PHE A 339 -14.73 23.25 -16.67
N ILE A 340 -14.78 22.50 -17.77
CA ILE A 340 -15.49 22.89 -18.98
C ILE A 340 -17.01 23.03 -18.73
N LYS A 341 -17.63 22.09 -18.03
CA LYS A 341 -19.08 22.07 -17.81
C LYS A 341 -19.54 23.05 -16.73
N THR A 342 -18.78 23.15 -15.64
CA THR A 342 -19.18 23.90 -14.45
C THR A 342 -18.59 25.31 -14.39
N ASN A 343 -17.49 25.57 -15.10
CA ASN A 343 -16.70 26.81 -15.00
C ASN A 343 -16.37 27.25 -13.55
N ASP A 344 -16.35 26.30 -12.61
CA ASP A 344 -16.02 26.55 -11.21
C ASP A 344 -14.50 26.54 -11.01
N PHE A 345 -13.94 27.73 -10.84
CA PHE A 345 -12.53 27.97 -10.50
C PHE A 345 -12.36 28.49 -9.06
N SER A 346 -13.23 28.05 -8.14
CA SER A 346 -13.19 28.45 -6.73
C SER A 346 -11.99 27.85 -5.99
N PHE A 347 -11.47 28.61 -5.01
CA PHE A 347 -10.45 28.09 -4.09
C PHE A 347 -10.99 26.92 -3.25
N HIS A 348 -12.28 26.95 -2.92
CA HIS A 348 -12.97 25.87 -2.21
C HIS A 348 -12.82 24.53 -2.94
N ARG A 349 -13.03 24.51 -4.27
CA ARG A 349 -12.86 23.30 -5.10
C ARG A 349 -11.42 22.77 -5.06
N VAL A 350 -10.44 23.67 -5.15
CA VAL A 350 -9.00 23.30 -5.11
C VAL A 350 -8.65 22.71 -3.74
N ALA A 351 -9.05 23.38 -2.65
CA ALA A 351 -8.81 22.90 -1.29
C ALA A 351 -9.49 21.55 -1.05
N ALA A 352 -10.77 21.41 -1.39
CA ALA A 352 -11.52 20.16 -1.24
C ALA A 352 -10.86 18.98 -1.97
N THR A 353 -10.42 19.20 -3.21
CA THR A 353 -9.80 18.15 -4.03
C THR A 353 -8.42 17.76 -3.49
N LEU A 354 -7.57 18.73 -3.13
CA LEU A 354 -6.24 18.46 -2.58
C LEU A 354 -6.32 17.78 -1.21
N LEU A 355 -7.26 18.19 -0.36
CA LEU A 355 -7.48 17.53 0.94
C LEU A 355 -7.97 16.10 0.73
N ARG A 356 -8.92 15.87 -0.20
CA ARG A 356 -9.43 14.53 -0.53
C ARG A 356 -8.35 13.56 -0.98
N LEU A 357 -7.39 14.05 -1.77
CA LEU A 357 -6.30 13.25 -2.31
C LEU A 357 -5.22 12.93 -1.26
N ASN A 358 -4.95 13.85 -0.33
CA ASN A 358 -3.73 13.78 0.49
C ASN A 358 -3.95 13.57 1.99
N ILE A 359 -5.15 13.77 2.53
CA ILE A 359 -5.36 13.71 3.98
C ILE A 359 -4.95 12.36 4.58
N LEU A 360 -5.29 11.25 3.92
CA LEU A 360 -4.96 9.91 4.38
C LEU A 360 -3.47 9.60 4.23
N SER A 361 -2.86 9.92 3.08
CA SER A 361 -1.43 9.66 2.84
C SER A 361 -0.54 10.52 3.73
N CYS A 362 -0.91 11.78 4.00
CA CYS A 362 -0.21 12.62 4.97
C CYS A 362 -0.33 12.09 6.39
N ALA A 363 -1.55 11.72 6.84
CA ALA A 363 -1.75 11.17 8.18
C ALA A 363 -0.95 9.87 8.40
N LEU A 364 -0.93 9.01 7.38
CA LEU A 364 -0.23 7.74 7.43
C LEU A 364 1.30 7.94 7.38
N ALA A 365 1.80 8.89 6.60
CA ALA A 365 3.23 9.23 6.57
C ALA A 365 3.77 9.61 7.95
N TYR A 366 3.02 10.41 8.72
CA TYR A 366 3.42 10.79 10.08
C TYR A 366 3.34 9.62 11.07
N ILE A 367 2.25 8.86 11.08
CA ILE A 367 2.06 7.76 12.06
C ILE A 367 2.99 6.58 11.79
N MET A 368 3.24 6.29 10.50
CA MET A 368 4.09 5.18 10.09
C MET A 368 5.57 5.56 9.98
N ASN A 369 5.91 6.85 10.17
CA ASN A 369 7.23 7.42 9.95
C ASN A 369 7.80 7.05 8.57
N THR A 370 6.98 7.22 7.53
CA THR A 370 7.33 6.96 6.13
C THR A 370 7.39 8.26 5.34
N ASP A 371 8.11 8.24 4.22
CA ASP A 371 8.13 9.36 3.30
C ASP A 371 6.76 9.51 2.61
N TYR A 372 6.28 10.75 2.49
CA TYR A 372 5.03 11.03 1.77
C TYR A 372 5.07 10.54 0.30
N MET A 373 6.24 10.56 -0.34
CA MET A 373 6.44 10.04 -1.70
C MET A 373 6.23 8.52 -1.82
N PHE A 374 6.29 7.77 -0.71
CA PHE A 374 6.00 6.34 -0.70
C PHE A 374 4.59 6.05 -1.22
N TYR A 375 3.62 6.93 -0.93
CA TYR A 375 2.25 6.86 -1.43
C TYR A 375 2.08 7.59 -2.77
N TYR A 376 3.00 7.39 -3.72
CA TYR A 376 3.18 8.19 -4.94
C TYR A 376 1.89 8.50 -5.72
N SER A 377 0.85 7.66 -5.66
CA SER A 377 -0.44 7.91 -6.32
C SER A 377 -1.11 9.22 -5.87
N ALA A 378 -1.05 9.56 -4.58
CA ALA A 378 -1.64 10.79 -4.03
C ALA A 378 -0.93 12.09 -4.47
N PRO A 379 0.41 12.23 -4.30
CA PRO A 379 1.13 13.41 -4.79
C PRO A 379 1.08 13.52 -6.31
N LEU A 380 1.14 12.40 -7.04
CA LEU A 380 1.08 12.40 -8.50
C LEU A 380 -0.29 12.91 -8.99
N ALA A 381 -1.39 12.41 -8.42
CA ALA A 381 -2.73 12.92 -8.74
C ALA A 381 -2.90 14.40 -8.40
N SER A 382 -2.34 14.85 -7.26
CA SER A 382 -2.39 16.24 -6.82
C SER A 382 -1.60 17.17 -7.74
N PHE A 383 -0.40 16.75 -8.16
CA PHE A 383 0.42 17.47 -9.13
C PHE A 383 -0.34 17.66 -10.45
N TRP A 384 -0.87 16.58 -11.02
CA TRP A 384 -1.61 16.65 -12.28
C TRP A 384 -2.90 17.46 -12.16
N PHE A 385 -3.63 17.34 -11.05
CA PHE A 385 -4.79 18.18 -10.77
C PHE A 385 -4.44 19.68 -10.80
N LEU A 386 -3.33 20.07 -10.16
CA LEU A 386 -2.87 21.46 -10.15
C LEU A 386 -2.48 21.95 -11.56
N ILE A 387 -1.81 21.12 -12.36
CA ILE A 387 -1.47 21.46 -13.76
C ILE A 387 -2.72 21.63 -14.62
N ILE A 388 -3.71 20.73 -14.48
CA ILE A 388 -4.99 20.83 -15.19
C ILE A 388 -5.74 22.10 -14.77
N TYR A 389 -5.83 22.35 -13.47
CA TYR A 389 -6.46 23.56 -12.93
C TYR A 389 -5.77 24.82 -13.46
N ALA A 390 -4.44 24.90 -13.40
CA ALA A 390 -3.69 26.05 -13.90
C ALA A 390 -3.92 26.27 -15.40
N THR A 391 -3.85 25.21 -16.21
CA THR A 391 -4.08 25.26 -17.67
C THR A 391 -5.48 25.78 -18.01
N MET A 392 -6.50 25.31 -17.28
CA MET A 392 -7.89 25.70 -17.53
C MET A 392 -8.26 27.06 -16.92
N ALA A 393 -7.62 27.47 -15.81
CA ALA A 393 -7.89 28.74 -15.14
C ALA A 393 -7.28 29.93 -15.89
N VAL A 394 -6.11 29.76 -16.52
CA VAL A 394 -5.45 30.80 -17.31
C VAL A 394 -6.33 31.17 -18.50
N GLY A 395 -6.84 32.40 -18.53
CA GLY A 395 -7.70 32.90 -19.61
C GLY A 395 -9.06 32.22 -19.67
N LYS A 396 -9.72 31.99 -18.52
CA LYS A 396 -11.03 31.32 -18.37
C LYS A 396 -12.12 31.74 -19.37
N GLN A 397 -12.10 33.00 -19.81
CA GLN A 397 -13.07 33.56 -20.76
C GLN A 397 -13.01 32.92 -22.15
N HIS A 398 -11.85 32.38 -22.55
CA HIS A 398 -11.64 31.77 -23.86
C HIS A 398 -11.81 30.24 -23.83
N ASN A 399 -12.33 29.67 -22.74
CA ASN A 399 -12.53 28.23 -22.63
C ASN A 399 -13.69 27.70 -23.49
N SER A 400 -14.46 28.61 -24.11
CA SER A 400 -15.50 28.27 -25.09
C SER A 400 -14.97 28.02 -26.50
N ASP A 401 -13.77 28.53 -26.83
CA ASP A 401 -13.16 28.34 -28.14
C ASP A 401 -12.24 27.12 -28.15
N LEU A 402 -12.57 26.16 -29.03
CA LEU A 402 -11.82 24.92 -29.21
C LEU A 402 -10.35 25.17 -29.55
N GLN A 403 -10.04 26.11 -30.45
CA GLN A 403 -8.67 26.33 -30.90
C GLN A 403 -7.81 26.91 -29.78
N VAL A 404 -8.38 27.82 -28.99
CA VAL A 404 -7.68 28.44 -27.87
C VAL A 404 -7.43 27.44 -26.73
N VAL A 405 -8.42 26.60 -26.39
CA VAL A 405 -8.22 25.56 -25.37
C VAL A 405 -7.18 24.54 -25.81
N LEU A 406 -7.21 24.09 -27.07
CA LEU A 406 -6.22 23.14 -27.58
C LEU A 406 -4.80 23.75 -27.57
N ALA A 407 -4.66 25.01 -27.97
CA ALA A 407 -3.39 25.73 -27.91
C ALA A 407 -2.85 25.84 -26.47
N LYS A 408 -3.72 26.10 -25.47
CA LYS A 408 -3.33 26.11 -24.05
C LYS A 408 -2.81 24.74 -23.58
N VAL A 409 -3.50 23.66 -23.94
CA VAL A 409 -3.11 22.29 -23.61
C VAL A 409 -1.75 21.95 -24.21
N CYS A 410 -1.53 22.29 -25.49
CA CYS A 410 -0.23 22.10 -26.15
C CYS A 410 0.89 22.93 -25.49
N LEU A 411 0.61 24.19 -25.15
CA LEU A 411 1.58 25.06 -24.48
C LEU A 411 1.96 24.52 -23.09
N SER A 412 0.98 24.06 -22.31
CA SER A 412 1.24 23.40 -21.02
C SER A 412 2.09 22.14 -21.19
N CYS A 413 1.79 21.31 -22.20
CA CYS A 413 2.55 20.10 -22.48
C CYS A 413 4.03 20.39 -22.76
N ILE A 414 4.31 21.38 -23.61
CA ILE A 414 5.68 21.81 -23.92
C ILE A 414 6.37 22.37 -22.67
N MET A 415 5.68 23.20 -21.88
CA MET A 415 6.23 23.82 -20.68
C MET A 415 6.62 22.77 -19.62
N ILE A 416 5.74 21.81 -19.34
CA ILE A 416 6.00 20.77 -18.34
C ILE A 416 7.06 19.77 -18.83
N SER A 417 7.03 19.37 -20.10
CA SER A 417 8.08 18.52 -20.69
C SER A 417 9.47 19.19 -20.63
N ALA A 418 9.55 20.49 -20.91
CA ALA A 418 10.78 21.27 -20.77
C ALA A 418 11.24 21.39 -19.31
N MET A 419 10.31 21.48 -18.35
CA MET A 419 10.63 21.54 -16.92
C MET A 419 11.32 20.27 -16.43
N PHE A 420 10.83 19.08 -16.81
CA PHE A 420 11.39 17.79 -16.37
C PHE A 420 12.64 17.37 -17.15
N THR A 421 12.92 17.99 -18.29
CA THR A 421 14.20 17.81 -19.00
C THR A 421 15.34 18.62 -18.34
N ARG A 422 14.99 19.68 -17.59
CA ARG A 422 15.94 20.57 -16.91
C ARG A 422 16.05 20.21 -15.41
N PRO A 423 17.14 20.60 -14.72
CA PRO A 423 17.30 20.31 -13.28
C PRO A 423 16.39 21.13 -12.36
N VAL A 424 15.31 21.75 -12.87
CA VAL A 424 14.40 22.62 -12.11
C VAL A 424 13.78 21.88 -10.93
N THR A 425 13.38 20.63 -11.12
CA THR A 425 12.80 19.79 -10.06
C THR A 425 13.77 19.58 -8.89
N ARG A 426 15.05 19.35 -9.18
CA ARG A 426 16.10 19.21 -8.14
C ARG A 426 16.29 20.50 -7.36
N TRP A 427 16.25 21.66 -8.04
CA TRP A 427 16.29 22.96 -7.37
C TRP A 427 15.10 23.19 -6.44
N ILE A 428 13.89 22.86 -6.88
CA ILE A 428 12.67 22.97 -6.06
C ILE A 428 12.80 22.08 -4.82
N PHE A 429 13.26 20.84 -4.97
CA PHE A 429 13.38 19.90 -3.85
C PHE A 429 14.49 20.32 -2.88
N SER A 430 15.61 20.86 -3.38
CA SER A 430 16.65 21.46 -2.55
C SER A 430 16.13 22.66 -1.74
N LEU A 431 15.30 23.51 -2.35
CA LEU A 431 14.64 24.62 -1.66
C LEU A 431 13.65 24.12 -0.59
N LEU A 432 12.87 23.08 -0.89
CA LEU A 432 11.95 22.47 0.07
C LEU A 432 12.69 21.85 1.25
N ASN A 433 13.84 21.21 1.00
CA ASN A 433 14.70 20.70 2.05
C ASN A 433 15.23 21.84 2.93
N ALA A 434 15.73 22.92 2.32
CA ALA A 434 16.29 24.06 3.05
C ALA A 434 15.25 24.83 3.90
N ILE A 435 14.00 24.97 3.43
CA ILE A 435 12.96 25.77 4.11
C ILE A 435 12.10 24.91 5.05
N PHE A 436 11.71 23.72 4.60
CA PHE A 436 10.71 22.88 5.28
C PHE A 436 11.29 21.59 5.86
N ASN A 437 12.59 21.34 5.71
CA ASN A 437 13.25 20.11 6.14
C ASN A 437 12.64 18.84 5.50
N ILE A 438 12.16 18.96 4.25
CA ILE A 438 11.49 17.89 3.53
C ILE A 438 12.53 17.07 2.75
N GLN A 439 12.76 15.84 3.18
CA GLN A 439 13.75 14.92 2.60
C GLN A 439 13.20 14.07 1.44
N TRP A 440 12.49 14.67 0.48
CA TRP A 440 11.93 13.92 -0.66
C TRP A 440 12.99 13.57 -1.71
N ASN A 441 12.90 12.36 -2.27
CA ASN A 441 13.76 11.91 -3.35
C ASN A 441 13.32 12.48 -4.71
N ALA A 442 14.13 13.39 -5.26
CA ALA A 442 13.84 14.06 -6.53
C ALA A 442 13.93 13.12 -7.74
N ASP A 443 14.82 12.12 -7.71
CA ASP A 443 15.02 11.23 -8.86
C ASP A 443 13.87 10.22 -8.99
N GLU A 444 13.37 9.70 -7.87
CA GLU A 444 12.17 8.84 -7.83
C GLU A 444 10.92 9.61 -8.30
N TRP A 445 10.75 10.85 -7.84
CA TRP A 445 9.68 11.73 -8.29
C TRP A 445 9.74 12.01 -9.79
N MET A 446 10.93 12.32 -10.32
CA MET A 446 11.14 12.58 -11.74
C MET A 446 10.86 11.34 -12.59
N TYR A 447 11.24 10.15 -12.13
CA TYR A 447 10.92 8.88 -12.79
C TYR A 447 9.41 8.69 -12.92
N HIS A 448 8.64 8.82 -11.83
CA HIS A 448 7.20 8.60 -11.86
C HIS A 448 6.43 9.60 -12.73
N ILE A 449 6.85 10.87 -12.79
CA ILE A 449 6.18 11.86 -13.65
C ILE A 449 6.54 11.64 -15.12
N THR A 450 7.81 11.40 -15.42
CA THR A 450 8.28 11.35 -16.82
C THR A 450 7.68 10.16 -17.56
N LEU A 451 7.43 9.03 -16.86
CA LEU A 451 6.83 7.85 -17.46
C LEU A 451 5.42 8.09 -18.02
N ASP A 452 4.59 8.87 -17.33
CA ASP A 452 3.17 9.05 -17.66
C ASP A 452 2.84 10.47 -18.15
N ILE A 453 3.85 11.26 -18.54
CA ILE A 453 3.70 12.69 -18.79
C ILE A 453 2.66 13.05 -19.87
N TYR A 454 2.60 12.29 -20.96
CA TYR A 454 1.74 12.62 -22.10
C TYR A 454 0.31 12.09 -21.95
N VAL A 455 0.10 11.03 -21.16
CA VAL A 455 -1.21 10.35 -21.07
C VAL A 455 -2.29 11.26 -20.47
N VAL A 456 -1.91 12.14 -19.54
CA VAL A 456 -2.82 13.11 -18.92
C VAL A 456 -3.33 14.11 -19.94
N TYR A 457 -2.45 14.63 -20.80
CA TYR A 457 -2.82 15.55 -21.87
C TYR A 457 -3.74 14.89 -22.91
N ILE A 458 -3.52 13.61 -23.22
CA ILE A 458 -4.45 12.84 -24.07
C ILE A 458 -5.83 12.72 -23.42
N GLY A 459 -5.89 12.56 -22.09
CA GLY A 459 -7.14 12.63 -21.32
C GLY A 459 -7.86 13.98 -21.47
N MET A 460 -7.12 15.09 -21.37
CA MET A 460 -7.66 16.44 -21.58
C MET A 460 -8.20 16.62 -23.00
N ILE A 461 -7.43 16.21 -24.01
CA ILE A 461 -7.84 16.28 -25.43
C ILE A 461 -9.09 15.45 -25.66
N THR A 462 -9.18 14.24 -25.09
CA THR A 462 -10.35 13.37 -25.21
C THR A 462 -11.61 14.03 -24.63
N ALA A 463 -11.49 14.75 -23.51
CA ALA A 463 -12.59 15.52 -22.93
C ALA A 463 -13.07 16.65 -23.86
N ILE A 464 -12.13 17.40 -24.44
CA ILE A 464 -12.41 18.52 -25.36
C ILE A 464 -13.06 18.02 -26.67
N VAL A 465 -12.51 16.97 -27.27
CA VAL A 465 -13.06 16.35 -28.49
C VAL A 465 -14.48 15.86 -28.24
N ARG A 466 -14.73 15.22 -27.10
CA ARG A 466 -16.05 14.71 -26.74
C ARG A 466 -17.10 15.82 -26.63
N GLN A 467 -16.74 16.98 -26.05
CA GLN A 467 -17.67 18.10 -25.92
C GLN A 467 -18.14 18.62 -27.29
N ASN A 468 -17.24 18.68 -28.27
CA ASN A 468 -17.52 19.25 -29.58
C ASN A 468 -18.17 18.25 -30.55
N MET A 469 -17.93 16.94 -30.38
CA MET A 469 -18.46 15.89 -31.26
C MET A 469 -19.92 15.47 -30.95
N GLY A 470 -20.70 16.27 -30.22
CA GLY A 470 -22.02 15.91 -29.69
C GLY A 470 -22.95 15.18 -30.67
N ALA A 471 -23.21 15.77 -31.85
CA ALA A 471 -24.08 15.18 -32.87
C ALA A 471 -23.39 14.09 -33.71
N THR A 472 -22.11 14.23 -34.01
CA THR A 472 -21.35 13.28 -34.85
C THR A 472 -21.09 11.95 -34.13
N TRP A 473 -20.97 11.99 -32.80
CA TRP A 473 -20.77 10.81 -31.97
C TRP A 473 -22.03 9.95 -31.83
N SER A 474 -23.21 10.39 -32.29
CA SER A 474 -24.42 9.56 -32.29
C SER A 474 -24.37 8.47 -33.37
N ASN A 475 -23.56 8.65 -34.42
CA ASN A 475 -23.48 7.74 -35.56
C ASN A 475 -22.86 6.38 -35.17
N LEU A 476 -23.67 5.33 -35.17
CA LEU A 476 -23.26 3.95 -34.83
C LEU A 476 -22.11 3.46 -35.71
N VAL A 477 -22.13 3.76 -37.01
CA VAL A 477 -21.09 3.35 -37.98
C VAL A 477 -19.73 3.90 -37.59
N MET A 478 -19.66 5.19 -37.20
CA MET A 478 -18.40 5.81 -36.76
C MET A 478 -17.87 5.16 -35.48
N ARG A 479 -18.74 4.84 -34.52
CA ARG A 479 -18.33 4.14 -33.29
C ARG A 479 -17.75 2.76 -33.56
N LEU A 480 -18.36 2.00 -34.48
CA LEU A 480 -17.88 0.68 -34.88
C LEU A 480 -16.53 0.76 -35.60
N ILE A 481 -16.36 1.72 -36.52
CA ILE A 481 -15.08 1.94 -37.21
C ILE A 481 -13.98 2.27 -36.18
N ILE A 482 -14.23 3.24 -35.28
CA ILE A 482 -13.27 3.62 -34.23
C ILE A 482 -12.93 2.43 -33.34
N SER A 483 -13.90 1.57 -33.03
CA SER A 483 -13.69 0.38 -32.19
C SER A 483 -12.87 -0.71 -32.89
N ILE A 484 -13.11 -0.95 -34.18
CA ILE A 484 -12.34 -1.90 -34.99
C ILE A 484 -10.90 -1.41 -35.17
N THR A 485 -10.72 -0.12 -35.48
CA THR A 485 -9.39 0.50 -35.54
C THR A 485 -8.67 0.40 -34.20
N GLY A 486 -9.39 0.65 -33.09
CA GLY A 486 -8.85 0.49 -31.73
C GLY A 486 -8.40 -0.94 -31.43
N LEU A 487 -9.19 -1.95 -31.82
CA LEU A 487 -8.82 -3.36 -31.65
C LEU A 487 -7.59 -3.75 -32.47
N PHE A 488 -7.52 -3.29 -33.72
CA PHE A 488 -6.36 -3.50 -34.58
C PHE A 488 -5.10 -2.84 -33.98
N ALA A 489 -5.21 -1.60 -33.49
CA ALA A 489 -4.11 -0.90 -32.84
C ALA A 489 -3.64 -1.64 -31.57
N LEU A 490 -4.57 -2.18 -30.78
CA LEU A 490 -4.27 -2.96 -29.57
C LEU A 490 -3.51 -4.25 -29.89
N TYR A 491 -3.93 -4.97 -30.94
CA TYR A 491 -3.23 -6.18 -31.40
C TYR A 491 -1.80 -5.89 -31.83
N ASN A 492 -1.61 -4.83 -32.65
CA ASN A 492 -0.28 -4.42 -33.09
C ASN A 492 0.60 -3.94 -31.92
N TYR A 493 0.01 -3.25 -30.94
CA TYR A 493 0.70 -2.80 -29.74
C TYR A 493 1.31 -3.97 -28.97
N PHE A 494 0.50 -4.99 -28.63
CA PHE A 494 1.00 -6.13 -27.86
C PHE A 494 2.02 -6.96 -28.64
N ASN A 495 1.82 -7.16 -29.94
CA ASN A 495 2.80 -7.87 -30.78
C ASN A 495 4.14 -7.13 -30.87
N GLY A 496 4.12 -5.80 -30.97
CA GLY A 496 5.34 -5.01 -31.08
C GLY A 496 6.16 -4.94 -29.78
N ILE A 497 5.51 -5.06 -28.63
CA ILE A 497 6.13 -4.83 -27.32
C ILE A 497 6.47 -6.13 -26.59
N SER A 498 5.83 -7.25 -26.96
CA SER A 498 6.02 -8.55 -26.30
C SER A 498 7.46 -9.07 -26.30
N SER A 499 8.34 -8.55 -27.16
CA SER A 499 9.77 -8.93 -27.24
C SER A 499 10.73 -7.94 -26.55
N THR A 500 10.22 -6.89 -25.90
CA THR A 500 11.04 -5.82 -25.31
C THR A 500 11.37 -6.08 -23.83
N ASN A 501 12.49 -5.52 -23.37
CA ASN A 501 12.89 -5.56 -21.95
C ASN A 501 12.19 -4.46 -21.14
N ASN A 502 12.05 -4.63 -19.81
CA ASN A 502 11.38 -3.65 -18.92
C ASN A 502 11.93 -2.23 -19.10
N SER A 503 13.25 -2.05 -19.12
CA SER A 503 13.88 -0.73 -19.28
C SER A 503 13.63 -0.09 -20.66
N ALA A 504 13.63 -0.91 -21.72
CA ALA A 504 13.32 -0.43 -23.07
C ALA A 504 11.85 -0.03 -23.19
N TYR A 505 10.95 -0.80 -22.57
CA TYR A 505 9.53 -0.47 -22.50
C TYR A 505 9.29 0.82 -21.73
N ASP A 506 9.89 1.00 -20.55
CA ASP A 506 9.75 2.21 -19.74
C ASP A 506 10.15 3.48 -20.51
N SER A 507 11.13 3.38 -21.42
CA SER A 507 11.55 4.49 -22.28
C SER A 507 10.54 4.80 -23.40
N LEU A 508 9.86 3.79 -23.93
CA LEU A 508 8.84 3.93 -24.98
C LEU A 508 7.46 4.28 -24.43
N HIS A 509 7.15 3.81 -23.22
CA HIS A 509 5.85 3.89 -22.54
C HIS A 509 5.22 5.29 -22.57
N PRO A 510 5.93 6.40 -22.29
CA PRO A 510 5.36 7.75 -22.37
C PRO A 510 4.70 8.06 -23.71
N PHE A 511 5.26 7.53 -24.80
CA PHE A 511 4.84 7.84 -26.17
C PHE A 511 3.78 6.89 -26.72
N ILE A 512 3.63 5.69 -26.15
CA ILE A 512 2.77 4.64 -26.73
C ILE A 512 1.63 4.20 -25.79
N SER A 513 1.67 4.55 -24.51
CA SER A 513 0.68 4.13 -23.49
C SER A 513 -0.75 4.58 -23.81
N PHE A 514 -0.93 5.66 -24.56
CA PHE A 514 -2.25 6.15 -24.94
C PHE A 514 -2.99 5.20 -25.89
N VAL A 515 -2.29 4.38 -26.67
CA VAL A 515 -2.90 3.52 -27.69
C VAL A 515 -3.84 2.50 -27.05
N PRO A 516 -3.41 1.65 -26.09
CA PRO A 516 -4.33 0.72 -25.43
C PRO A 516 -5.47 1.40 -24.66
N ILE A 517 -5.20 2.56 -24.07
CA ILE A 517 -6.18 3.30 -23.27
C ILE A 517 -7.30 3.84 -24.16
N LEU A 518 -6.96 4.48 -25.29
CA LEU A 518 -7.95 4.97 -26.25
C LEU A 518 -8.69 3.81 -26.92
N SER A 519 -8.01 2.70 -27.22
CA SER A 519 -8.66 1.48 -27.72
C SER A 519 -9.68 0.93 -26.71
N PHE A 520 -9.35 0.88 -25.42
CA PHE A 520 -10.27 0.45 -24.37
C PHE A 520 -11.49 1.38 -24.27
N VAL A 521 -11.26 2.71 -24.31
CA VAL A 521 -12.33 3.71 -24.29
C VAL A 521 -13.24 3.57 -25.51
N ALA A 522 -12.66 3.37 -26.70
CA ALA A 522 -13.41 3.14 -27.94
C ALA A 522 -14.29 1.88 -27.84
N LEU A 523 -13.71 0.75 -27.44
CA LEU A 523 -14.42 -0.53 -27.29
C LEU A 523 -15.56 -0.45 -26.27
N ARG A 524 -15.32 0.16 -25.11
CA ARG A 524 -16.38 0.31 -24.09
C ARG A 524 -17.52 1.22 -24.55
N ASN A 525 -17.24 2.20 -25.41
CA ASN A 525 -18.23 3.12 -25.95
C ASN A 525 -18.79 2.72 -27.34
N ALA A 526 -18.45 1.52 -27.82
CA ALA A 526 -18.84 1.05 -29.17
C ALA A 526 -20.36 0.90 -29.33
N SER A 527 -21.02 0.31 -28.33
CA SER A 527 -22.43 -0.06 -28.38
C SER A 527 -23.23 0.55 -27.22
N ALA A 528 -24.55 0.68 -27.38
CA ALA A 528 -25.43 1.05 -26.27
C ALA A 528 -25.44 -0.03 -25.16
N TYR A 529 -25.26 -1.31 -25.54
CA TYR A 529 -25.19 -2.41 -24.59
C TYR A 529 -23.97 -2.29 -23.65
N THR A 530 -22.77 -2.11 -24.19
CA THR A 530 -21.53 -2.01 -23.39
C THR A 530 -21.44 -0.76 -22.51
N ARG A 531 -22.22 0.28 -22.85
CA ARG A 531 -22.34 1.52 -22.06
C ARG A 531 -23.39 1.46 -20.97
N ASN A 532 -24.34 0.53 -21.04
CA ASN A 532 -25.44 0.45 -20.09
C ASN A 532 -25.28 -0.71 -19.10
N TYR A 533 -24.22 -1.52 -19.21
CA TYR A 533 -23.98 -2.68 -18.35
C TYR A 533 -22.66 -2.52 -17.62
N HIS A 534 -22.74 -2.50 -16.28
CA HIS A 534 -21.59 -2.29 -15.40
C HIS A 534 -21.60 -3.27 -14.24
N SER A 535 -20.41 -3.69 -13.80
CA SER A 535 -20.24 -4.47 -12.57
C SER A 535 -20.49 -3.61 -11.33
N LYS A 536 -21.54 -3.92 -10.57
CA LYS A 536 -21.85 -3.18 -9.32
C LYS A 536 -20.76 -3.31 -8.27
N ALA A 537 -20.12 -4.47 -8.17
CA ALA A 537 -19.04 -4.68 -7.21
C ALA A 537 -17.80 -3.86 -7.58
N MET A 538 -17.44 -3.79 -8.86
CA MET A 538 -16.30 -2.99 -9.31
C MET A 538 -16.58 -1.49 -9.22
N ILE A 539 -17.81 -1.02 -9.49
CA ILE A 539 -18.17 0.38 -9.23
C ILE A 539 -17.97 0.72 -7.74
N TRP A 540 -18.50 -0.13 -6.86
CA TRP A 540 -18.40 0.09 -5.42
C TRP A 540 -16.94 0.13 -4.96
N PHE A 541 -16.12 -0.83 -5.39
CA PHE A 541 -14.70 -0.85 -5.05
C PHE A 541 -13.91 0.30 -5.69
N GLY A 542 -14.29 0.72 -6.90
CA GLY A 542 -13.71 1.87 -7.58
C GLY A 542 -13.94 3.21 -6.86
N ARG A 543 -15.05 3.34 -6.12
CA ARG A 543 -15.32 4.54 -5.29
C ARG A 543 -14.38 4.66 -4.09
N CYS A 544 -13.79 3.56 -3.62
CA CYS A 544 -12.78 3.52 -2.57
C CYS A 544 -11.37 3.20 -3.10
N SER A 545 -11.11 3.39 -4.40
CA SER A 545 -9.84 2.99 -5.01
C SER A 545 -8.64 3.76 -4.46
N LEU A 546 -8.83 5.04 -4.08
CA LEU A 546 -7.78 5.86 -3.49
C LEU A 546 -7.35 5.31 -2.13
N GLU A 547 -8.30 5.02 -1.24
CA GLU A 547 -8.04 4.42 0.06
C GLU A 547 -7.39 3.05 -0.09
N ALA A 548 -7.90 2.22 -0.99
CA ALA A 548 -7.33 0.91 -1.29
C ALA A 548 -5.89 1.02 -1.84
N SER A 549 -5.58 2.05 -2.62
CA SER A 549 -4.22 2.27 -3.13
C SER A 549 -3.21 2.66 -2.04
N ILE A 550 -3.66 3.33 -0.97
CA ILE A 550 -2.80 3.76 0.13
C ILE A 550 -2.69 2.66 1.20
N LEU A 551 -3.84 2.16 1.67
CA LEU A 551 -3.94 1.22 2.78
C LEU A 551 -3.38 -0.17 2.46
N HIS A 552 -3.32 -0.58 1.19
CA HIS A 552 -2.79 -1.90 0.86
C HIS A 552 -1.35 -2.08 1.33
N SER A 553 -0.57 -0.99 1.42
CA SER A 553 0.84 -1.03 1.78
C SER A 553 1.09 -1.52 3.21
N HIS A 554 0.07 -1.42 4.08
CA HIS A 554 0.18 -1.73 5.51
C HIS A 554 -0.85 -2.76 6.00
N VAL A 555 -1.95 -2.98 5.27
CA VAL A 555 -3.00 -3.93 5.67
C VAL A 555 -2.92 -5.24 4.87
N LEU A 556 -2.58 -5.19 3.57
CA LEU A 556 -2.40 -6.39 2.74
C LEU A 556 -0.92 -6.78 2.66
N LEU A 557 -0.08 -5.76 2.52
CA LEU A 557 1.37 -5.86 2.56
C LEU A 557 1.88 -5.46 3.94
N ALA A 558 3.13 -5.83 4.19
CA ALA A 558 3.86 -5.44 5.38
C ALA A 558 5.28 -5.00 4.99
N ALA A 559 6.02 -4.47 5.95
CA ALA A 559 7.40 -4.04 5.83
C ALA A 559 7.60 -3.06 4.66
N ASP A 560 6.79 -2.00 4.59
CA ASP A 560 6.81 -1.00 3.52
C ASP A 560 6.74 -1.61 2.11
N ARG A 561 5.76 -2.49 1.89
CA ARG A 561 5.56 -3.28 0.66
C ARG A 561 6.63 -4.34 0.38
N LYS A 562 7.47 -4.75 1.34
CA LYS A 562 8.45 -5.84 1.14
C LYS A 562 7.94 -7.22 1.54
N GLY A 563 6.95 -7.29 2.42
CA GLY A 563 6.30 -8.53 2.85
C GLY A 563 4.80 -8.56 2.58
N VAL A 564 4.18 -9.68 2.92
CA VAL A 564 2.72 -9.86 3.01
C VAL A 564 2.32 -10.03 4.46
N LEU A 565 1.15 -9.52 4.82
CA LEU A 565 0.61 -9.72 6.16
C LEU A 565 -0.02 -11.12 6.27
N ILE A 566 0.26 -11.83 7.37
CA ILE A 566 -0.22 -13.18 7.66
C ILE A 566 -0.93 -13.18 9.01
N VAL A 567 -2.01 -13.97 9.13
CA VAL A 567 -2.68 -14.19 10.41
C VAL A 567 -1.92 -15.26 11.19
N ASP A 568 -1.52 -14.92 12.42
CA ASP A 568 -0.72 -15.81 13.28
C ASP A 568 -1.34 -17.20 13.47
N GLY A 569 -0.50 -18.22 13.45
CA GLY A 569 -0.90 -19.63 13.64
C GLY A 569 -1.38 -20.33 12.36
N ILE A 570 -1.51 -19.61 11.24
CA ILE A 570 -1.83 -20.16 9.93
C ILE A 570 -0.54 -20.13 9.09
N PHE A 571 0.26 -21.18 9.22
CA PHE A 571 1.54 -21.33 8.52
C PHE A 571 1.53 -22.54 7.59
N GLY A 572 2.12 -22.38 6.41
CA GLY A 572 2.28 -23.44 5.42
C GLY A 572 3.34 -23.13 4.37
N ASP A 573 3.17 -23.64 3.15
CA ASP A 573 4.17 -23.61 2.08
C ASP A 573 4.28 -22.25 1.36
N GLY A 574 3.54 -21.24 1.82
CA GLY A 574 3.49 -19.90 1.25
C GLY A 574 2.74 -19.80 -0.09
N SER A 575 2.13 -20.88 -0.60
CA SER A 575 1.25 -20.82 -1.77
C SER A 575 -0.14 -20.28 -1.41
N VAL A 576 -0.90 -19.79 -2.40
CA VAL A 576 -2.29 -19.36 -2.18
C VAL A 576 -3.15 -20.53 -1.75
N LEU A 577 -3.13 -21.65 -2.49
CA LEU A 577 -4.00 -22.80 -2.21
C LEU A 577 -3.58 -23.63 -0.99
N GLY A 578 -2.29 -23.67 -0.67
CA GLY A 578 -1.78 -24.40 0.49
C GLY A 578 -2.13 -23.72 1.81
N ASP A 579 -1.88 -22.41 1.89
CA ASP A 579 -1.89 -21.71 3.19
C ASP A 579 -2.56 -20.34 3.13
N ARG A 580 -2.17 -19.49 2.17
CA ARG A 580 -2.51 -18.06 2.22
C ARG A 580 -3.97 -17.75 1.93
N TRP A 581 -4.74 -18.65 1.34
CA TRP A 581 -6.18 -18.43 1.12
C TRP A 581 -6.94 -18.20 2.43
N ARG A 582 -6.54 -18.87 3.52
CA ARG A 582 -7.17 -18.72 4.85
C ARG A 582 -6.93 -17.33 5.41
N THR A 583 -5.69 -16.85 5.30
CA THR A 583 -5.30 -15.49 5.64
C THR A 583 -6.07 -14.47 4.80
N LEU A 584 -6.18 -14.68 3.48
CA LEU A 584 -6.93 -13.79 2.60
C LEU A 584 -8.42 -13.72 2.94
N LEU A 585 -9.05 -14.84 3.36
CA LEU A 585 -10.45 -14.85 3.79
C LEU A 585 -10.72 -13.94 5.01
N ILE A 586 -9.72 -13.72 5.85
CA ILE A 586 -9.83 -12.85 7.03
C ILE A 586 -9.42 -11.42 6.69
N ILE A 587 -8.25 -11.25 6.07
CA ILE A 587 -7.66 -9.92 5.82
C ILE A 587 -8.43 -9.16 4.75
N VAL A 588 -8.91 -9.80 3.68
CA VAL A 588 -9.58 -9.08 2.57
C VAL A 588 -10.88 -8.40 3.03
N PRO A 589 -11.81 -9.05 3.78
CA PRO A 589 -12.97 -8.37 4.32
C PRO A 589 -12.62 -7.21 5.25
N ILE A 590 -11.62 -7.38 6.14
CA ILE A 590 -11.15 -6.32 7.02
C ILE A 590 -10.60 -5.16 6.20
N PHE A 591 -9.72 -5.43 5.23
CA PHE A 591 -9.15 -4.43 4.34
C PHE A 591 -10.23 -3.62 3.61
N ILE A 592 -11.22 -4.30 3.04
CA ILE A 592 -12.33 -3.66 2.35
C ILE A 592 -13.16 -2.78 3.31
N TRP A 593 -13.44 -3.27 4.51
CA TRP A 593 -14.14 -2.52 5.54
C TRP A 593 -13.37 -1.26 5.95
N ILE A 594 -12.05 -1.37 6.19
CA ILE A 594 -11.18 -0.23 6.53
C ILE A 594 -11.19 0.81 5.40
N CYS A 595 -11.14 0.38 4.14
CA CYS A 595 -11.20 1.30 2.99
C CYS A 595 -12.51 2.11 2.98
N GLN A 596 -13.65 1.46 3.23
CA GLN A 596 -14.96 2.14 3.28
C GLN A 596 -15.06 3.11 4.47
N VAL A 597 -14.54 2.70 5.62
CA VAL A 597 -14.50 3.51 6.83
C VAL A 597 -13.62 4.74 6.62
N ALA A 598 -12.40 4.57 6.12
CA ALA A 598 -11.48 5.66 5.82
C ALA A 598 -12.06 6.64 4.79
N ARG A 599 -12.74 6.13 3.74
CA ARG A 599 -13.43 6.97 2.74
C ARG A 599 -14.48 7.87 3.37
N SER A 600 -15.29 7.32 4.28
CA SER A 600 -16.38 8.06 4.94
C SER A 600 -15.82 9.07 5.94
N ALA A 601 -14.82 8.68 6.72
CA ALA A 601 -14.15 9.55 7.68
C ALA A 601 -13.44 10.73 7.03
N THR A 602 -12.68 10.48 5.94
CA THR A 602 -11.98 11.55 5.22
C THR A 602 -12.95 12.54 4.59
N ALA A 603 -14.10 12.09 4.08
CA ALA A 603 -15.13 12.99 3.58
C ALA A 603 -15.70 13.88 4.69
N TYR A 604 -16.01 13.32 5.86
CA TYR A 604 -16.51 14.08 7.00
C TYR A 604 -15.49 15.13 7.49
N ILE A 605 -14.22 14.77 7.57
CA ILE A 605 -13.15 15.71 7.95
C ILE A 605 -13.06 16.87 6.97
N ILE A 606 -13.19 16.60 5.67
CA ILE A 606 -13.15 17.63 4.64
C ILE A 606 -14.34 18.57 4.77
N GLU A 607 -15.54 18.04 4.98
CA GLU A 607 -16.75 18.85 5.22
C GLU A 607 -16.58 19.75 6.44
N LEU A 608 -16.13 19.18 7.57
CA LEU A 608 -15.87 19.93 8.79
C LEU A 608 -14.81 21.04 8.60
N LEU A 609 -13.77 20.76 7.81
CA LEU A 609 -12.70 21.72 7.53
C LEU A 609 -13.19 22.86 6.63
N LEU A 610 -14.00 22.53 5.62
CA LEU A 610 -14.47 23.44 4.59
C LEU A 610 -15.70 24.26 4.99
N ASN A 611 -16.47 23.81 5.98
CA ASN A 611 -17.64 24.53 6.47
C ASN A 611 -17.25 25.93 6.98
N GLU A 612 -17.79 26.96 6.31
CA GLU A 612 -17.75 28.35 6.77
C GLU A 612 -18.98 28.59 7.68
N PRO A 613 -18.83 29.15 8.89
CA PRO A 613 -19.97 29.55 9.69
C PRO A 613 -20.75 30.65 8.95
N GLU A 614 -22.09 30.55 8.93
CA GLU A 614 -22.94 31.58 8.34
C GLU A 614 -22.69 32.93 9.04
N ALA A 615 -22.68 34.00 8.25
CA ALA A 615 -22.28 35.34 8.69
C ALA A 615 -23.18 35.96 9.78
N ASP A 616 -24.33 35.36 10.07
CA ASP A 616 -25.29 35.84 11.08
C ASP A 616 -24.97 35.39 12.53
N ASP A 617 -24.01 34.48 12.76
CA ASP A 617 -23.64 33.97 14.10
C ASP A 617 -22.35 34.59 14.69
N LEU A 618 -21.76 35.59 14.04
CA LEU A 618 -20.50 36.24 14.47
C LEU A 618 -20.75 37.67 14.96
N ASP A 619 -21.47 37.83 16.08
CA ASP A 619 -21.61 39.13 16.77
C ASP A 619 -20.30 39.61 17.44
N GLU A 620 -19.24 38.82 17.43
CA GLU A 620 -17.87 39.30 17.71
C GLU A 620 -16.88 38.63 16.76
N PRO A 621 -16.10 39.39 15.95
CA PRO A 621 -15.03 38.79 15.19
C PRO A 621 -13.93 38.38 16.19
N ALA A 622 -13.62 37.08 16.26
CA ALA A 622 -12.51 36.49 17.02
C ALA A 622 -11.10 37.00 16.61
N LEU A 623 -11.03 38.13 15.91
CA LEU A 623 -9.92 38.56 15.07
C LEU A 623 -9.62 40.07 15.16
N ALA A 624 -9.77 40.68 16.34
CA ALA A 624 -9.42 42.09 16.57
C ALA A 624 -7.93 42.41 16.28
N TRP A 625 -7.02 41.43 16.44
CA TRP A 625 -5.57 41.62 16.30
C TRP A 625 -5.08 41.68 14.83
N PHE A 626 -5.71 40.96 13.91
CA PHE A 626 -5.32 40.99 12.48
C PHE A 626 -5.74 42.28 11.78
N LYS A 627 -6.79 42.94 12.27
CA LYS A 627 -7.19 44.27 11.81
C LYS A 627 -6.11 45.32 12.10
N ALA A 628 -5.32 45.13 13.18
CA ALA A 628 -4.16 45.96 13.51
C ALA A 628 -2.92 45.69 12.63
N LEU A 629 -2.86 44.53 11.96
CA LEU A 629 -1.79 44.14 11.01
C LEU A 629 -2.10 44.48 9.55
N GLY A 630 -3.23 45.14 9.25
CA GLY A 630 -3.57 45.61 7.90
C GLY A 630 -3.99 44.51 6.90
N ILE A 631 -4.25 43.28 7.37
CA ILE A 631 -4.63 42.15 6.51
C ILE A 631 -6.16 42.00 6.53
N SER A 632 -6.85 42.63 5.58
CA SER A 632 -8.31 42.80 5.61
C SER A 632 -9.14 41.74 4.85
N ARG A 633 -8.54 40.72 4.22
CA ARG A 633 -9.29 39.82 3.29
C ARG A 633 -8.81 38.35 3.24
N ILE A 634 -8.54 37.71 4.37
CA ILE A 634 -8.33 36.25 4.40
C ILE A 634 -9.65 35.59 4.80
N SER A 635 -10.27 34.79 3.92
CA SER A 635 -11.44 33.97 4.30
C SER A 635 -11.01 32.96 5.37
N PHE A 636 -11.92 32.67 6.30
CA PHE A 636 -11.66 31.79 7.44
C PHE A 636 -11.10 30.41 7.02
N LEU A 637 -11.56 29.89 5.87
CA LEU A 637 -11.01 28.68 5.26
C LEU A 637 -9.51 28.80 4.94
N LYS A 638 -9.09 29.91 4.32
CA LYS A 638 -7.67 30.14 3.98
C LYS A 638 -6.80 30.21 5.23
N PHE A 639 -7.32 30.78 6.32
CA PHE A 639 -6.63 30.82 7.60
C PHE A 639 -6.47 29.43 8.22
N ARG A 640 -7.54 28.61 8.26
CA ARG A 640 -7.47 27.22 8.76
C ARG A 640 -6.45 26.39 8.00
N VAL A 641 -6.46 26.46 6.67
CA VAL A 641 -5.49 25.74 5.83
C VAL A 641 -4.06 26.23 6.10
N ALA A 642 -3.85 27.54 6.19
CA ALA A 642 -2.54 28.11 6.52
C ALA A 642 -2.04 27.68 7.90
N TYR A 643 -2.92 27.62 8.90
CA TYR A 643 -2.60 27.13 10.24
C TYR A 643 -2.18 25.65 10.22
N ILE A 644 -2.92 24.79 9.52
CA ILE A 644 -2.57 23.36 9.39
C ILE A 644 -1.20 23.21 8.73
N LEU A 645 -0.95 23.92 7.63
CA LEU A 645 0.34 23.89 6.95
C LEU A 645 1.49 24.40 7.83
N LEU A 646 1.23 25.43 8.66
CA LEU A 646 2.20 25.95 9.62
C LEU A 646 2.50 24.93 10.73
N VAL A 647 1.49 24.23 11.24
CA VAL A 647 1.68 23.14 12.21
C VAL A 647 2.49 22.00 11.59
N MET A 648 2.14 21.55 10.38
CA MET A 648 2.91 20.52 9.67
C MET A 648 4.36 20.95 9.43
N TRP A 649 4.58 22.21 9.07
CA TRP A 649 5.92 22.77 8.90
C TRP A 649 6.72 22.74 10.21
N LEU A 650 6.14 23.20 11.31
CA LEU A 650 6.78 23.16 12.63
C LEU A 650 7.12 21.73 13.06
N VAL A 651 6.22 20.77 12.81
CA VAL A 651 6.47 19.34 13.10
C VAL A 651 7.65 18.81 12.27
N ASN A 652 7.73 19.16 10.98
CA ASN A 652 8.83 18.72 10.12
C ASN A 652 10.18 19.33 10.54
N LEU A 653 10.20 20.59 10.98
CA LEU A 653 11.41 21.24 11.51
C LEU A 653 11.91 20.61 12.81
N LEU A 654 11.01 20.03 13.61
CA LEU A 654 11.36 19.33 14.86
C LEU A 654 11.85 17.89 14.63
N ASN A 655 11.67 17.33 13.43
CA ASN A 655 12.13 15.99 13.11
C ASN A 655 13.62 16.02 12.73
N PRO A 656 14.52 15.31 13.43
CA PRO A 656 15.95 15.35 13.12
C PRO A 656 16.25 14.74 11.75
N MET A 657 17.25 15.29 11.06
CA MET A 657 17.69 14.82 9.75
C MET A 657 18.16 13.36 9.83
N ILE A 658 17.76 12.54 8.85
CA ILE A 658 18.23 11.14 8.72
C ILE A 658 19.78 11.07 8.64
N GLU A 659 20.44 12.11 8.14
CA GLU A 659 21.91 12.18 8.01
C GLU A 659 22.64 12.42 9.35
N ASP A 660 21.94 12.85 10.41
CA ASP A 660 22.56 13.24 11.70
C ASP A 660 22.77 12.06 12.67
N ILE A 661 22.54 10.81 12.26
CA ILE A 661 22.79 9.64 13.12
C ILE A 661 24.19 9.10 12.79
N PRO A 662 25.24 9.45 13.56
CA PRO A 662 26.57 8.90 13.34
C PRO A 662 26.50 7.37 13.47
N LEU A 663 27.04 6.68 12.47
CA LEU A 663 27.22 5.23 12.51
C LEU A 663 28.07 4.90 13.74
N PRO A 664 27.58 4.05 14.68
CA PRO A 664 28.40 3.60 15.78
C PRO A 664 29.59 2.83 15.20
N PRO A 665 30.78 2.94 15.79
CA PRO A 665 31.97 2.23 15.34
C PRO A 665 31.73 0.72 15.46
N GLY A 666 31.38 0.09 14.34
CA GLY A 666 30.92 -1.29 14.29
C GLY A 666 31.67 -2.11 13.25
N GLY A 667 33.00 -2.17 13.36
CA GLY A 667 33.76 -3.21 12.68
C GLY A 667 33.51 -4.54 13.39
N HIS A 668 32.69 -5.41 12.82
CA HIS A 668 32.59 -6.79 13.30
C HIS A 668 33.84 -7.54 12.82
N ASN A 669 34.76 -7.87 13.75
CA ASN A 669 35.79 -8.85 13.46
C ASN A 669 35.14 -10.23 13.45
N ILE A 670 34.93 -10.79 12.27
CA ILE A 670 34.50 -12.18 12.11
C ILE A 670 35.73 -13.06 12.28
N THR A 671 35.93 -13.58 13.48
CA THR A 671 36.89 -14.66 13.72
C THR A 671 36.21 -15.99 13.45
N ILE A 672 36.48 -16.56 12.28
CA ILE A 672 36.18 -17.96 12.02
C ILE A 672 37.25 -18.76 12.74
N ILE A 673 36.89 -19.42 13.83
CA ILE A 673 37.77 -20.41 14.44
C ILE A 673 37.90 -21.54 13.40
N PRO A 674 39.13 -21.90 12.98
CA PRO A 674 39.30 -23.01 12.05
C PRO A 674 38.62 -24.24 12.63
N MET A 675 37.75 -24.85 11.84
CA MET A 675 37.18 -26.15 12.18
C MET A 675 38.33 -27.11 12.48
N ASP A 676 38.22 -27.84 13.59
CA ASP A 676 39.17 -28.89 13.93
C ASP A 676 39.31 -29.82 12.70
N PRO A 677 40.50 -30.14 12.20
CA PRO A 677 40.67 -31.04 11.06
C PRO A 677 39.91 -32.37 11.23
N HIS A 678 39.68 -32.81 12.47
CA HIS A 678 38.91 -34.02 12.78
C HIS A 678 37.38 -33.84 12.80
N SER A 679 36.87 -32.61 12.71
CA SER A 679 35.43 -32.34 12.70
C SER A 679 34.74 -32.73 11.39
N LEU A 680 35.49 -32.83 10.28
CA LEU A 680 35.05 -33.38 9.00
C LEU A 680 35.33 -34.88 8.84
N ASP A 681 36.14 -35.47 9.73
CA ASP A 681 36.55 -36.88 9.68
C ASP A 681 35.53 -37.85 10.30
N HIS A 682 34.40 -37.36 10.83
CA HIS A 682 33.34 -38.26 11.27
C HIS A 682 32.52 -38.74 10.05
N PRO A 683 32.52 -40.06 9.77
CA PRO A 683 31.76 -40.61 8.66
C PRO A 683 30.30 -40.67 9.09
N TYR A 684 29.55 -39.65 8.72
CA TYR A 684 28.12 -39.78 8.47
C TYR A 684 27.78 -39.30 7.08
#